data_AF-L2FWL8-F1
#
_entry.id   AF-L2FWL8-F1
#
_cell.length_a   1.000
_cell.length_b   1.000
_cell.length_c   1.000
_cell.angle_alpha   90.00
_cell.angle_beta   90.00
_cell.angle_gamma   90.00
#
_symmetry.space_group_name_H-M   'P 1'
#
loop_
_entity.id
_entity.type
_entity.pdbx_description
1 polymer ?
#
loop_
_entity_poly.entity_id
_entity_poly.type
_entity_poly.pdbx_seq_one_letter_code
_entity_poly.pdbx_strand_id
1 'polypeptide(L)'
;MLVIAQEQSTYCDSLGRCFSSYTNEGGITFGIAVPESASVGQPYDAIVQITAPIAVGWAGLAWGGSMTYNPLTIVWVDGNEVTVSSRMAFGYFTPPPYEDAEYTVLPGTVVNNTHYSVTALCQGCTYFAPFGNDPTALDPNGENYLAFAYSGVPVDDPSSNETTFGIHERTGHWYHDFKPAQAADFDEWASGSSGSEPPVGTTTVTTLATATSTTTLQTTVTRTGVPPSSAASTVSSSRATVTSSIVSREPALPVPNSCTGVSAFRFGFQTASGWRAVKLAGSLSGPRGVAVDSQGNLLVVQSGRGVTVHTFGSDGCISSSKTLINNPSLNHGIGFTPDGKTLYVSSMTTAWSFTYDAQSQTVGGQTVVVKGMQQGGHPTRALLIPPATPHLLVIQQGSYSNFDYESLNKGVARAVVKVFDLRSVPSGGYTYNTQGWFLGWGLRNEVALAADGNNMIWGVENSGDDFARTVNGRSYDIHNDNPAEELNFLGDPSKPNDDWYGYPTCFTVWEPSFITDKSFRVGQQFVVAPNSTFNDDTCTSRSIAPRLSIQAHSAPIGSIFDQTFQNLYVTLHGSWNRSPATGFKVSVIPFTKLSNGQYDPVAPPDSKNGYSDIFWSTNVGSCTGATCFRPSGITWDREFSRLFVASDNTQEGELFMLVKS
;
A
#
# COMPACT_ATOMS: atom_id res chain seq x y z
N MET A 1 -31.92 1.43 11.78
CA MET A 1 -31.48 1.91 10.45
C MET A 1 -32.33 1.15 9.46
N LEU A 2 -33.20 1.82 8.69
CA LEU A 2 -33.96 1.15 7.63
C LEU A 2 -32.93 0.71 6.59
N VAL A 3 -32.77 -0.60 6.39
CA VAL A 3 -32.02 -1.14 5.26
C VAL A 3 -32.87 -0.83 4.04
N ILE A 4 -32.52 0.22 3.30
CA ILE A 4 -33.02 0.38 1.94
C ILE A 4 -32.34 -0.74 1.15
N ALA A 5 -33.12 -1.73 0.72
CA ALA A 5 -32.61 -2.78 -0.17
C ALA A 5 -31.97 -2.10 -1.38
N GLN A 6 -30.68 -2.35 -1.64
CA GLN A 6 -30.06 -1.97 -2.90
C GLN A 6 -30.77 -2.77 -4.01
N GLU A 7 -31.50 -2.08 -4.90
CA GLU A 7 -32.24 -2.76 -5.97
C GLU A 7 -31.27 -3.16 -7.10
N GLN A 8 -30.90 -4.43 -7.11
CA GLN A 8 -30.41 -5.11 -8.30
C GLN A 8 -31.56 -5.29 -9.29
N SER A 9 -31.30 -5.07 -10.59
CA SER A 9 -32.28 -5.20 -11.67
C SER A 9 -31.78 -6.14 -12.77
N THR A 10 -32.63 -6.51 -13.72
CA THR A 10 -32.20 -7.17 -14.96
C THR A 10 -32.59 -6.33 -16.17
N TYR A 11 -31.79 -6.37 -17.23
CA TYR A 11 -32.13 -5.77 -18.52
C TYR A 11 -31.54 -6.59 -19.66
N CYS A 12 -32.04 -6.40 -20.87
CA CYS A 12 -31.43 -6.94 -22.07
C CYS A 12 -31.00 -5.81 -22.99
N ASP A 13 -29.82 -5.93 -23.59
CA ASP A 13 -29.28 -4.94 -24.50
C ASP A 13 -29.92 -5.02 -25.90
N SER A 14 -29.51 -4.13 -26.81
CA SER A 14 -30.05 -4.08 -28.17
C SER A 14 -29.72 -5.31 -29.02
N LEU A 15 -28.79 -6.16 -28.57
CA LEU A 15 -28.40 -7.42 -29.21
C LEU A 15 -29.12 -8.62 -28.57
N GLY A 16 -30.02 -8.40 -27.61
CA GLY A 16 -30.80 -9.44 -26.95
C GLY A 16 -30.07 -10.17 -25.83
N ARG A 17 -28.89 -9.70 -25.41
CA ARG A 17 -28.15 -10.28 -24.28
C ARG A 17 -28.70 -9.73 -22.99
N CYS A 18 -29.06 -10.60 -22.06
CA CYS A 18 -29.63 -10.19 -20.78
C CYS A 18 -28.59 -10.24 -19.67
N PHE A 19 -28.59 -9.19 -18.84
CA PHE A 19 -27.65 -8.98 -17.76
C PHE A 19 -28.39 -8.79 -16.44
N SER A 20 -27.82 -9.34 -15.38
CA SER A 20 -28.08 -8.83 -14.05
C SER A 20 -27.32 -7.53 -13.85
N SER A 21 -27.93 -6.55 -13.19
CA SER A 21 -27.47 -5.17 -13.27
C SER A 21 -27.58 -4.39 -11.96
N TYR A 22 -26.65 -3.46 -11.79
CA TYR A 22 -26.63 -2.50 -10.71
C TYR A 22 -26.26 -1.12 -11.28
N THR A 23 -27.01 -0.08 -10.91
CA THR A 23 -26.72 1.30 -11.30
C THR A 23 -26.38 2.13 -10.07
N ASN A 24 -25.24 2.79 -10.09
CA ASN A 24 -24.79 3.63 -8.98
C ASN A 24 -25.35 5.07 -9.06
N GLU A 25 -25.11 5.85 -8.01
CA GLU A 25 -25.54 7.26 -7.91
C GLU A 25 -24.91 8.17 -9.00
N GLY A 26 -23.80 7.74 -9.60
CA GLY A 26 -23.13 8.42 -10.71
C GLY A 26 -23.76 8.13 -12.08
N GLY A 27 -24.80 7.31 -12.14
CA GLY A 27 -25.44 6.89 -13.39
C GLY A 27 -24.63 5.85 -14.17
N ILE A 28 -23.69 5.16 -13.52
CA ILE A 28 -22.93 4.06 -14.14
C ILE A 28 -23.67 2.76 -13.87
N THR A 29 -23.95 2.01 -14.93
CA THR A 29 -24.60 0.70 -14.88
C THR A 29 -23.57 -0.40 -15.11
N PHE A 30 -23.50 -1.35 -14.20
CA PHE A 30 -22.72 -2.57 -14.27
C PHE A 30 -23.66 -3.75 -14.57
N GLY A 31 -23.51 -4.37 -15.73
CA GLY A 31 -24.21 -5.57 -16.15
C GLY A 31 -23.28 -6.78 -16.10
N ILE A 32 -23.76 -7.91 -15.58
CA ILE A 32 -23.03 -9.17 -15.49
C ILE A 32 -23.89 -10.28 -16.10
N ALA A 33 -23.26 -11.12 -16.92
CA ALA A 33 -23.79 -12.39 -17.37
C ALA A 33 -22.75 -13.49 -17.13
N VAL A 34 -23.20 -14.69 -16.73
CA VAL A 34 -22.37 -15.86 -16.41
C VAL A 34 -22.98 -17.13 -17.02
N PRO A 35 -22.21 -18.18 -17.30
CA PRO A 35 -22.79 -19.40 -17.88
C PRO A 35 -23.62 -20.18 -16.85
N GLU A 36 -24.74 -20.77 -17.28
CA GLU A 36 -25.53 -21.70 -16.45
C GLU A 36 -24.73 -22.93 -15.99
N SER A 37 -23.67 -23.29 -16.71
CA SER A 37 -22.75 -24.39 -16.39
C SER A 37 -21.73 -24.03 -15.30
N ALA A 38 -21.67 -22.77 -14.85
CA ALA A 38 -20.75 -22.33 -13.82
C ALA A 38 -20.95 -23.10 -12.51
N SER A 39 -19.84 -23.58 -11.94
CA SER A 39 -19.86 -24.38 -10.71
C SER A 39 -19.25 -23.63 -9.55
N VAL A 40 -19.88 -23.73 -8.37
CA VAL A 40 -19.40 -23.08 -7.14
C VAL A 40 -17.97 -23.53 -6.83
N GLY A 41 -17.08 -22.56 -6.56
CA GLY A 41 -15.69 -22.82 -6.20
C GLY A 41 -14.78 -23.22 -7.37
N GLN A 42 -15.26 -23.13 -8.62
CA GLN A 42 -14.46 -23.33 -9.83
C GLN A 42 -14.33 -22.02 -10.61
N PRO A 43 -13.26 -21.84 -11.42
CA PRO A 43 -13.19 -20.73 -12.36
C PRO A 43 -14.27 -20.85 -13.44
N TYR A 44 -14.83 -19.72 -13.86
CA TYR A 44 -15.73 -19.61 -15.00
C TYR A 44 -15.61 -18.23 -15.65
N ASP A 45 -15.93 -18.15 -16.93
CA ASP A 45 -15.89 -16.88 -17.65
C ASP A 45 -17.13 -16.03 -17.32
N ALA A 46 -17.00 -14.71 -17.44
CA ALA A 46 -18.10 -13.78 -17.24
C ALA A 46 -18.12 -12.74 -18.36
N ILE A 47 -19.30 -12.29 -18.77
CA ILE A 47 -19.45 -11.12 -19.64
C ILE A 47 -19.82 -9.95 -18.74
N VAL A 48 -19.04 -8.87 -18.84
CA VAL A 48 -19.28 -7.62 -18.13
C VAL A 48 -19.68 -6.53 -19.13
N GLN A 49 -20.74 -5.79 -18.82
CA GLN A 49 -21.12 -4.57 -19.53
C GLN A 49 -21.05 -3.38 -18.58
N ILE A 50 -20.22 -2.39 -18.87
CA ILE A 50 -20.12 -1.14 -18.10
C ILE A 50 -20.59 0.01 -18.96
N THR A 51 -21.70 0.64 -18.58
CA THR A 51 -22.24 1.84 -19.23
C THR A 51 -22.05 3.04 -18.32
N ALA A 52 -21.39 4.10 -18.78
CA ALA A 52 -21.11 5.29 -17.99
C ALA A 52 -21.41 6.58 -18.77
N PRO A 53 -21.82 7.67 -18.09
CA PRO A 53 -21.95 8.99 -18.72
C PRO A 53 -20.65 9.43 -19.38
N ILE A 54 -20.72 10.16 -20.50
CA ILE A 54 -19.51 10.56 -21.27
C ILE A 54 -18.57 11.49 -20.50
N ALA A 55 -19.05 12.10 -19.42
CA ALA A 55 -18.25 12.93 -18.51
C ALA A 55 -17.37 12.11 -17.55
N VAL A 56 -17.59 10.80 -17.45
CA VAL A 56 -16.74 9.89 -16.67
C VAL A 56 -15.50 9.57 -17.49
N GLY A 57 -14.33 9.96 -16.98
CA GLY A 57 -13.05 9.74 -17.63
C GLY A 57 -12.63 8.27 -17.63
N TRP A 58 -12.95 7.55 -16.56
CA TRP A 58 -12.83 6.09 -16.47
C TRP A 58 -13.79 5.51 -15.42
N ALA A 59 -14.26 4.28 -15.66
CA ALA A 59 -15.11 3.52 -14.74
C ALA A 59 -14.50 2.15 -14.45
N GLY A 60 -14.65 1.67 -13.23
CA GLY A 60 -14.02 0.44 -12.75
C GLY A 60 -14.97 -0.46 -11.96
N LEU A 61 -14.90 -1.77 -12.24
CA LEU A 61 -15.51 -2.84 -11.46
C LEU A 61 -14.41 -3.61 -10.74
N ALA A 62 -14.52 -3.79 -9.43
CA ALA A 62 -13.73 -4.77 -8.70
C ALA A 62 -14.56 -6.05 -8.56
N TRP A 63 -14.01 -7.16 -9.07
CA TRP A 63 -14.63 -8.48 -8.97
C TRP A 63 -14.68 -9.01 -7.54
N GLY A 64 -14.15 -8.27 -6.56
CA GLY A 64 -14.44 -8.45 -5.15
C GLY A 64 -14.35 -7.14 -4.37
N GLY A 65 -15.03 -7.08 -3.23
CA GLY A 65 -15.42 -5.84 -2.56
C GLY A 65 -14.34 -5.14 -1.72
N SER A 66 -13.05 -5.33 -1.99
CA SER A 66 -11.99 -4.54 -1.34
C SER A 66 -11.12 -3.72 -2.28
N MET A 67 -11.41 -3.73 -3.59
CA MET A 67 -10.63 -3.18 -4.72
C MET A 67 -9.18 -3.66 -4.75
N THR A 68 -8.41 -3.30 -3.73
CA THR A 68 -7.13 -3.91 -3.40
C THR A 68 -7.28 -5.42 -3.30
N TYR A 69 -6.37 -6.13 -3.96
CA TYR A 69 -6.31 -7.59 -4.01
C TYR A 69 -7.56 -8.23 -4.63
N ASN A 70 -8.18 -7.56 -5.60
CA ASN A 70 -9.21 -8.16 -6.44
C ASN A 70 -8.91 -7.82 -7.91
N PRO A 71 -9.26 -8.70 -8.86
CA PRO A 71 -9.25 -8.34 -10.27
C PRO A 71 -10.14 -7.12 -10.50
N LEU A 72 -9.60 -6.15 -11.23
CA LEU A 72 -10.29 -4.93 -11.61
C LEU A 72 -10.51 -4.93 -13.12
N THR A 73 -11.75 -4.70 -13.53
CA THR A 73 -12.08 -4.29 -14.90
C THR A 73 -12.11 -2.77 -14.93
N ILE A 74 -11.18 -2.12 -15.61
CA ILE A 74 -11.22 -0.66 -15.81
C ILE A 74 -11.50 -0.35 -17.27
N VAL A 75 -12.43 0.58 -17.54
CA VAL A 75 -12.85 0.96 -18.89
C VAL A 75 -12.88 2.48 -19.08
N TRP A 76 -12.54 2.92 -20.28
CA TRP A 76 -12.59 4.33 -20.70
C TRP A 76 -12.76 4.45 -22.23
N VAL A 77 -12.93 5.69 -22.70
CA VAL A 77 -13.06 6.03 -24.12
C VAL A 77 -11.69 6.38 -24.71
N ASP A 78 -11.38 5.83 -25.89
CA ASP A 78 -10.25 6.22 -26.73
C ASP A 78 -10.77 6.74 -28.08
N GLY A 79 -10.93 8.05 -28.20
CA GLY A 79 -11.56 8.66 -29.37
C GLY A 79 -13.01 8.19 -29.56
N ASN A 80 -13.25 7.36 -30.59
CA ASN A 80 -14.55 6.72 -30.86
C ASN A 80 -14.56 5.22 -30.48
N GLU A 81 -13.46 4.71 -29.95
CA GLU A 81 -13.32 3.35 -29.47
C GLU A 81 -13.35 3.32 -27.93
N VAL A 82 -13.25 2.13 -27.38
CA VAL A 82 -13.21 1.90 -25.93
C VAL A 82 -12.03 1.02 -25.59
N THR A 83 -11.46 1.24 -24.41
CA THR A 83 -10.38 0.43 -23.88
C THR A 83 -10.85 -0.32 -22.65
N VAL A 84 -10.42 -1.58 -22.52
CA VAL A 84 -10.58 -2.39 -21.30
C VAL A 84 -9.19 -2.72 -20.76
N SER A 85 -9.05 -2.63 -19.45
CA SER A 85 -7.78 -2.88 -18.77
C SER A 85 -7.97 -3.83 -17.58
N SER A 86 -7.17 -4.89 -17.58
CA SER A 86 -7.07 -5.86 -16.48
C SER A 86 -6.06 -5.38 -15.46
N ARG A 87 -6.50 -5.08 -14.24
CA ARG A 87 -5.64 -4.53 -13.18
C ARG A 87 -5.83 -5.24 -11.85
N MET A 88 -4.84 -5.14 -10.96
CA MET A 88 -5.00 -5.50 -9.55
C MET A 88 -4.26 -4.52 -8.66
N ALA A 89 -4.97 -3.89 -7.73
CA ALA A 89 -4.38 -2.94 -6.79
C ALA A 89 -3.77 -3.66 -5.59
N PHE A 90 -2.61 -3.23 -5.12
CA PHE A 90 -1.97 -3.78 -3.89
C PHE A 90 -1.77 -2.71 -2.79
N GLY A 91 -2.17 -1.46 -3.09
CA GLY A 91 -1.92 -0.26 -2.30
C GLY A 91 -2.60 0.97 -2.91
N TYR A 92 -2.40 2.14 -2.29
CA TYR A 92 -2.88 3.44 -2.80
C TYR A 92 -1.93 4.06 -3.84
N PHE A 93 -1.71 3.29 -4.91
CA PHE A 93 -0.99 3.70 -6.10
C PHE A 93 -1.73 3.16 -7.32
N THR A 94 -1.42 3.66 -8.51
CA THR A 94 -2.09 3.20 -9.73
C THR A 94 -1.92 1.69 -9.88
N PRO A 95 -3.00 0.92 -10.04
CA PRO A 95 -2.89 -0.54 -10.11
C PRO A 95 -2.01 -1.01 -11.28
N PRO A 96 -1.05 -1.93 -11.07
CA PRO A 96 -0.34 -2.57 -12.17
C PRO A 96 -1.27 -3.49 -13.00
N PRO A 97 -0.87 -3.85 -14.23
CA PRO A 97 -1.53 -4.89 -15.01
C PRO A 97 -1.70 -6.20 -14.22
N TYR A 98 -2.83 -6.87 -14.40
CA TYR A 98 -3.11 -8.18 -13.82
C TYR A 98 -3.14 -9.24 -14.92
N GLU A 99 -2.12 -10.09 -14.95
CA GLU A 99 -1.88 -11.04 -16.04
C GLU A 99 -2.77 -12.29 -15.98
N ASP A 100 -3.36 -12.60 -14.82
CA ASP A 100 -4.21 -13.79 -14.65
C ASP A 100 -5.68 -13.56 -15.07
N ALA A 101 -6.00 -12.39 -15.65
CA ALA A 101 -7.28 -12.16 -16.31
C ALA A 101 -7.14 -11.45 -17.65
N GLU A 102 -7.88 -11.93 -18.64
CA GLU A 102 -7.90 -11.41 -20.00
C GLU A 102 -9.30 -10.94 -20.38
N TYR A 103 -9.35 -9.88 -21.20
CA TYR A 103 -10.60 -9.30 -21.69
C TYR A 103 -10.65 -9.32 -23.21
N THR A 104 -11.77 -9.78 -23.75
CA THR A 104 -12.10 -9.70 -25.18
C THR A 104 -13.30 -8.79 -25.35
N VAL A 105 -13.11 -7.65 -26.03
CA VAL A 105 -14.21 -6.72 -26.34
C VAL A 105 -15.20 -7.40 -27.30
N LEU A 106 -16.48 -7.38 -26.94
CA LEU A 106 -17.57 -8.00 -27.71
C LEU A 106 -18.38 -6.93 -28.45
N PRO A 107 -19.15 -7.29 -29.49
CA PRO A 107 -20.10 -6.38 -30.13
C PRO A 107 -21.06 -5.73 -29.14
N GLY A 108 -21.59 -4.55 -29.49
CA GLY A 108 -22.48 -3.77 -28.64
C GLY A 108 -21.78 -2.75 -27.75
N THR A 109 -20.49 -2.48 -27.98
CA THR A 109 -19.83 -1.29 -27.44
C THR A 109 -20.31 -0.04 -28.17
N VAL A 110 -20.47 1.05 -27.44
CA VAL A 110 -20.99 2.31 -27.96
C VAL A 110 -20.19 3.46 -27.38
N VAL A 111 -19.84 4.45 -28.20
CA VAL A 111 -19.38 5.78 -27.76
C VAL A 111 -20.25 6.80 -28.46
N ASN A 112 -20.90 7.67 -27.69
CA ASN A 112 -21.70 8.78 -28.23
C ASN A 112 -21.63 10.01 -27.31
N ASN A 113 -22.32 11.08 -27.68
CA ASN A 113 -22.28 12.36 -26.98
C ASN A 113 -22.88 12.34 -25.55
N THR A 114 -23.49 11.23 -25.12
CA THR A 114 -24.14 11.13 -23.81
C THR A 114 -23.50 10.09 -22.89
N HIS A 115 -23.06 8.96 -23.45
CA HIS A 115 -22.49 7.85 -22.69
C HIS A 115 -21.55 7.02 -23.55
N TYR A 116 -20.77 6.19 -22.89
CA TYR A 116 -20.10 5.05 -23.49
C TYR A 116 -20.54 3.76 -22.81
N SER A 117 -20.56 2.66 -23.56
CA SER A 117 -20.84 1.31 -23.07
C SER A 117 -19.77 0.35 -23.57
N VAL A 118 -19.22 -0.44 -22.65
CA VAL A 118 -18.18 -1.43 -22.93
C VAL A 118 -18.70 -2.80 -22.53
N THR A 119 -18.82 -3.71 -23.50
CA THR A 119 -19.15 -5.12 -23.27
C THR A 119 -17.93 -5.96 -23.56
N ALA A 120 -17.50 -6.78 -22.60
CA ALA A 120 -16.33 -7.63 -22.75
C ALA A 120 -16.56 -8.99 -22.11
N LEU A 121 -16.06 -10.04 -22.77
CA LEU A 121 -15.81 -11.33 -22.15
C LEU A 121 -14.59 -11.17 -21.25
N CYS A 122 -14.70 -11.66 -20.03
CA CYS A 122 -13.64 -11.71 -19.05
C CYS A 122 -13.34 -13.17 -18.68
N GLN A 123 -12.08 -13.56 -18.85
CA GLN A 123 -11.57 -14.86 -18.48
C GLN A 123 -10.61 -14.67 -17.30
N GLY A 124 -10.80 -15.40 -16.20
CA GLY A 124 -9.94 -15.30 -15.01
C GLY A 124 -10.32 -14.26 -13.95
N CYS A 125 -11.43 -13.52 -14.12
CA CYS A 125 -11.88 -12.55 -13.11
C CYS A 125 -12.72 -13.12 -11.95
N THR A 126 -13.35 -14.28 -12.15
CA THR A 126 -14.26 -14.88 -11.16
C THR A 126 -13.53 -15.79 -10.16
N TYR A 127 -12.24 -16.03 -10.40
CA TYR A 127 -11.39 -16.90 -9.60
C TYR A 127 -9.98 -16.34 -9.52
N PHE A 128 -9.56 -15.93 -8.33
CA PHE A 128 -8.31 -15.21 -8.13
C PHE A 128 -7.71 -15.58 -6.77
N ALA A 129 -6.39 -15.60 -6.64
CA ALA A 129 -5.72 -15.97 -5.38
C ALA A 129 -4.93 -14.78 -4.79
N PRO A 130 -5.63 -13.79 -4.22
CA PRO A 130 -5.01 -12.52 -3.87
C PRO A 130 -3.99 -12.61 -2.73
N PHE A 131 -4.12 -13.61 -1.87
CA PHE A 131 -3.40 -13.69 -0.60
C PHE A 131 -2.39 -14.85 -0.52
N GLY A 132 -1.92 -15.35 -1.68
CA GLY A 132 -1.06 -16.53 -1.78
C GLY A 132 -1.79 -17.69 -2.44
N ASN A 133 -1.82 -18.87 -1.81
CA ASN A 133 -2.37 -20.09 -2.42
C ASN A 133 -3.86 -20.33 -2.15
N ASP A 134 -4.54 -19.45 -1.41
CA ASP A 134 -5.97 -19.59 -1.10
C ASP A 134 -6.80 -18.79 -2.12
N PRO A 135 -7.48 -19.47 -3.06
CA PRO A 135 -8.25 -18.81 -4.10
C PRO A 135 -9.61 -18.31 -3.55
N THR A 136 -9.97 -17.11 -3.99
CA THR A 136 -11.33 -16.57 -3.93
C THR A 136 -12.05 -16.97 -5.21
N ALA A 137 -13.25 -17.53 -5.07
CA ALA A 137 -14.13 -17.89 -6.18
C ALA A 137 -15.49 -17.22 -5.97
N LEU A 138 -15.98 -16.53 -6.98
CA LEU A 138 -17.31 -15.92 -6.96
C LEU A 138 -18.39 -17.00 -7.09
N ASP A 139 -19.45 -16.90 -6.29
CA ASP A 139 -20.56 -17.87 -6.30
C ASP A 139 -21.49 -17.58 -7.50
N PRO A 140 -21.54 -18.45 -8.53
CA PRO A 140 -22.42 -18.24 -9.67
C PRO A 140 -23.92 -18.37 -9.32
N ASN A 141 -24.26 -18.88 -8.12
CA ASN A 141 -25.63 -19.14 -7.69
C ASN A 141 -26.10 -18.23 -6.54
N GLY A 142 -25.29 -17.24 -6.17
CA GLY A 142 -25.56 -16.42 -4.99
C GLY A 142 -24.98 -15.01 -5.04
N GLU A 143 -25.03 -14.35 -3.88
CA GLU A 143 -24.57 -12.98 -3.71
C GLU A 143 -23.04 -12.89 -3.65
N ASN A 144 -22.49 -12.01 -4.47
CA ASN A 144 -21.07 -11.69 -4.50
C ASN A 144 -20.87 -10.24 -4.06
N TYR A 145 -19.94 -10.01 -3.14
CA TYR A 145 -19.64 -8.67 -2.67
C TYR A 145 -18.69 -7.97 -3.66
N LEU A 146 -19.22 -7.06 -4.46
CA LEU A 146 -18.50 -6.33 -5.50
C LEU A 146 -18.27 -4.87 -5.10
N ALA A 147 -17.32 -4.21 -5.77
CA ALA A 147 -17.10 -2.77 -5.61
C ALA A 147 -17.00 -2.08 -6.97
N PHE A 148 -17.26 -0.77 -6.98
CA PHE A 148 -17.03 0.08 -8.14
C PHE A 148 -16.20 1.30 -7.76
N ALA A 149 -15.47 1.83 -8.74
CA ALA A 149 -14.73 3.07 -8.66
C ALA A 149 -14.89 3.86 -9.97
N TYR A 150 -14.91 5.18 -9.92
CA TYR A 150 -14.83 6.00 -11.14
C TYR A 150 -14.27 7.39 -10.87
N SER A 151 -13.85 8.06 -11.94
CA SER A 151 -13.38 9.45 -11.90
C SER A 151 -13.86 10.22 -13.12
N GLY A 152 -14.14 11.52 -12.96
CA GLY A 152 -14.30 12.44 -14.09
C GLY A 152 -12.96 12.81 -14.74
N VAL A 153 -11.85 12.60 -14.06
CA VAL A 153 -10.50 12.85 -14.59
C VAL A 153 -10.13 11.74 -15.56
N PRO A 154 -9.81 12.05 -16.84
CA PRO A 154 -9.39 11.05 -17.82
C PRO A 154 -8.11 10.32 -17.41
N VAL A 155 -7.89 9.17 -18.04
CA VAL A 155 -6.60 8.48 -18.00
C VAL A 155 -5.52 9.29 -18.73
N ASP A 156 -4.25 9.06 -18.41
CA ASP A 156 -3.13 9.86 -18.95
C ASP A 156 -2.89 9.62 -20.47
N ASP A 157 -3.00 8.37 -20.93
CA ASP A 157 -2.93 7.97 -22.33
C ASP A 157 -4.09 7.01 -22.67
N PRO A 158 -5.19 7.52 -23.25
CA PRO A 158 -6.35 6.70 -23.59
C PRO A 158 -6.05 5.52 -24.53
N SER A 159 -5.00 5.60 -25.36
CA SER A 159 -4.67 4.55 -26.33
C SER A 159 -3.93 3.36 -25.72
N SER A 160 -3.46 3.49 -24.48
CA SER A 160 -2.70 2.45 -23.79
C SER A 160 -3.55 1.81 -22.69
N ASN A 161 -3.89 0.52 -22.83
CA ASN A 161 -4.55 -0.23 -21.75
C ASN A 161 -3.67 -0.35 -20.48
N GLU A 162 -2.37 -0.07 -20.57
CA GLU A 162 -1.41 -0.03 -19.46
C GLU A 162 -1.21 1.39 -18.88
N THR A 163 -1.92 2.40 -19.41
CA THR A 163 -1.86 3.80 -18.96
C THR A 163 -2.00 3.97 -17.45
N THR A 164 -1.46 5.08 -16.94
CA THR A 164 -1.75 5.54 -15.59
C THR A 164 -3.00 6.42 -15.53
N PHE A 165 -3.51 6.56 -14.31
CA PHE A 165 -4.69 7.37 -13.99
C PHE A 165 -4.67 7.72 -12.50
N GLY A 166 -5.33 8.81 -12.15
CA GLY A 166 -5.51 9.26 -10.77
C GLY A 166 -6.41 8.32 -9.97
N ILE A 167 -6.37 8.42 -8.64
CA ILE A 167 -7.32 7.72 -7.77
C ILE A 167 -8.76 8.19 -8.09
N HIS A 168 -9.73 7.30 -7.90
CA HIS A 168 -11.15 7.60 -8.10
C HIS A 168 -11.64 8.76 -7.21
N GLU A 169 -12.64 9.49 -7.69
CA GLU A 169 -13.35 10.51 -6.90
C GLU A 169 -14.58 9.91 -6.18
N ARG A 170 -15.03 8.74 -6.62
CA ARG A 170 -16.21 8.04 -6.11
C ARG A 170 -16.02 6.55 -6.11
N THR A 171 -16.49 5.90 -5.05
CA THR A 171 -16.49 4.45 -4.90
C THR A 171 -17.74 3.98 -4.19
N GLY A 172 -18.01 2.68 -4.28
CA GLY A 172 -19.08 2.05 -3.52
C GLY A 172 -19.00 0.54 -3.60
N HIS A 173 -19.88 -0.11 -2.84
CA HIS A 173 -19.98 -1.55 -2.75
C HIS A 173 -21.44 -1.97 -2.82
N TRP A 174 -21.66 -3.19 -3.29
CA TRP A 174 -22.98 -3.83 -3.26
C TRP A 174 -22.83 -5.34 -3.27
N TYR A 175 -23.87 -6.04 -2.83
CA TYR A 175 -24.01 -7.47 -3.05
C TYR A 175 -24.73 -7.69 -4.39
N HIS A 176 -24.09 -8.40 -5.31
CA HIS A 176 -24.66 -8.74 -6.61
C HIS A 176 -24.99 -10.22 -6.66
N ASP A 177 -26.28 -10.56 -6.77
CA ASP A 177 -26.69 -11.95 -6.99
C ASP A 177 -26.36 -12.36 -8.44
N PHE A 178 -25.53 -13.38 -8.61
CA PHE A 178 -25.16 -13.90 -9.94
C PHE A 178 -26.19 -14.89 -10.49
N LYS A 179 -27.13 -15.34 -9.66
CA LYS A 179 -28.21 -16.22 -10.11
C LYS A 179 -29.06 -15.62 -11.25
N PRO A 180 -29.55 -14.36 -11.18
CA PRO A 180 -30.22 -13.72 -12.31
C PRO A 180 -29.27 -13.35 -13.48
N ALA A 181 -27.96 -13.48 -13.31
CA ALA A 181 -26.97 -13.26 -14.38
C ALA A 181 -26.73 -14.52 -15.23
N GLN A 182 -27.26 -15.68 -14.83
CA GLN A 182 -27.05 -16.92 -15.57
C GLN A 182 -27.71 -16.86 -16.95
N ALA A 183 -26.95 -17.20 -17.98
CA ALA A 183 -27.37 -17.18 -19.37
C ALA A 183 -27.15 -18.54 -20.04
N ALA A 184 -28.22 -19.11 -20.58
CA ALA A 184 -28.17 -20.33 -21.39
C ALA A 184 -27.36 -20.13 -22.68
N ASP A 185 -27.45 -18.94 -23.28
CA ASP A 185 -26.79 -18.59 -24.53
C ASP A 185 -25.40 -17.94 -24.31
N PHE A 186 -24.82 -18.09 -23.11
CA PHE A 186 -23.55 -17.44 -22.73
C PHE A 186 -22.42 -17.71 -23.74
N ASP A 187 -22.24 -18.98 -24.14
CA ASP A 187 -21.15 -19.37 -25.05
C ASP A 187 -21.31 -18.73 -26.44
N GLU A 188 -22.55 -18.53 -26.89
CA GLU A 188 -22.84 -17.81 -28.14
C GLU A 188 -22.41 -16.34 -28.01
N TRP A 189 -22.77 -15.68 -26.90
CA TRP A 189 -22.42 -14.30 -26.66
C TRP A 189 -20.91 -14.10 -26.51
N ALA A 190 -20.24 -15.02 -25.80
CA ALA A 190 -18.80 -15.02 -25.56
C ALA A 190 -17.99 -15.19 -26.86
N SER A 191 -18.53 -15.90 -27.86
CA SER A 191 -17.90 -16.06 -29.17
C SER A 191 -17.92 -14.78 -30.03
N GLY A 192 -18.70 -13.77 -29.65
CA GLY A 192 -18.91 -12.54 -30.43
C GLY A 192 -19.81 -12.71 -31.66
N SER A 193 -20.50 -13.85 -31.80
CA SER A 193 -21.27 -14.21 -33.01
C SER A 193 -22.67 -13.60 -33.09
N SER A 194 -23.15 -12.92 -32.03
CA SER A 194 -24.54 -12.43 -31.93
C SER A 194 -24.80 -11.05 -32.57
N GLY A 195 -23.91 -10.54 -33.43
CA GLY A 195 -24.07 -9.24 -34.10
C GLY A 195 -23.48 -9.19 -35.51
N SER A 196 -24.07 -8.39 -36.39
CA SER A 196 -23.63 -8.21 -37.79
C SER A 196 -22.45 -7.26 -37.98
N GLU A 197 -21.71 -6.93 -36.93
CA GLU A 197 -20.56 -6.04 -36.97
C GLU A 197 -19.34 -6.76 -36.38
N PRO A 198 -18.18 -6.77 -37.06
CA PRO A 198 -17.02 -7.52 -36.60
C PRO A 198 -16.51 -6.98 -35.26
N PRO A 199 -15.90 -7.82 -34.41
CA PRO A 199 -15.22 -7.35 -33.20
C PRO A 199 -14.18 -6.29 -33.58
N VAL A 200 -14.17 -5.15 -32.89
CA VAL A 200 -13.04 -4.22 -32.95
C VAL A 200 -11.89 -4.91 -32.22
N GLY A 201 -10.94 -5.43 -32.99
CA GLY A 201 -9.85 -6.23 -32.49
C GLY A 201 -8.88 -5.38 -31.67
N THR A 202 -9.05 -5.38 -30.35
CA THR A 202 -7.93 -5.23 -29.41
C THR A 202 -7.73 -6.56 -28.73
N THR A 203 -7.05 -7.49 -29.39
CA THR A 203 -6.56 -8.71 -28.74
C THR A 203 -5.32 -8.33 -27.95
N THR A 204 -5.36 -8.42 -26.62
CA THR A 204 -4.16 -8.30 -25.80
C THR A 204 -3.40 -9.63 -25.90
N VAL A 205 -2.53 -9.78 -26.90
CA VAL A 205 -1.60 -10.92 -26.96
C VAL A 205 -0.30 -10.51 -26.31
N THR A 206 -0.06 -10.95 -25.07
CA THR A 206 1.28 -10.90 -24.46
C THR A 206 2.13 -11.98 -25.11
N THR A 207 2.90 -11.64 -26.15
CA THR A 207 3.83 -12.57 -26.78
C THR A 207 5.00 -12.92 -25.85
N LEU A 208 5.03 -14.16 -25.35
CA LEU A 208 6.25 -14.75 -24.80
C LEU A 208 7.26 -15.00 -25.94
N ALA A 209 8.45 -14.40 -25.84
CA ALA A 209 9.61 -14.82 -26.61
C ALA A 209 10.15 -16.14 -26.03
N THR A 210 9.66 -17.26 -26.54
CA THR A 210 10.13 -18.60 -26.15
C THR A 210 11.49 -18.89 -26.78
N ALA A 211 12.58 -18.62 -26.07
CA ALA A 211 13.88 -19.22 -26.38
C ALA A 211 13.87 -20.68 -25.92
N THR A 212 13.72 -21.59 -26.87
CA THR A 212 13.77 -23.04 -26.66
C THR A 212 15.20 -23.45 -26.34
N SER A 213 15.43 -24.05 -25.17
CA SER A 213 16.60 -24.88 -24.90
C SER A 213 16.18 -25.97 -23.91
N THR A 214 15.67 -27.06 -24.47
CA THR A 214 15.44 -28.32 -23.76
C THR A 214 16.77 -28.99 -23.45
N THR A 215 17.14 -29.01 -22.17
CA THR A 215 18.09 -29.99 -21.64
C THR A 215 17.48 -30.63 -20.42
N THR A 216 16.98 -31.86 -20.60
CA THR A 216 16.58 -32.79 -19.55
C THR A 216 17.79 -33.14 -18.69
N LEU A 217 17.74 -32.83 -17.39
CA LEU A 217 18.67 -33.37 -16.40
C LEU A 217 17.93 -34.21 -15.38
N GLN A 218 18.32 -35.48 -15.33
CA GLN A 218 17.84 -36.53 -14.44
C GLN A 218 18.17 -36.23 -12.98
N THR A 219 17.15 -36.27 -12.14
CA THR A 219 17.26 -36.21 -10.68
C THR A 219 17.91 -37.49 -10.16
N THR A 220 19.19 -37.43 -9.80
CA THR A 220 19.85 -38.51 -9.05
C THR A 220 19.86 -38.13 -7.57
N VAL A 221 18.90 -38.67 -6.82
CA VAL A 221 18.87 -38.60 -5.36
C VAL A 221 19.93 -39.55 -4.81
N THR A 222 21.03 -39.01 -4.29
CA THR A 222 21.99 -39.82 -3.52
C THR A 222 21.82 -39.53 -2.03
N ARG A 223 21.28 -40.52 -1.32
CA ARG A 223 21.11 -40.56 0.12
C ARG A 223 22.39 -41.11 0.75
N THR A 224 23.14 -40.29 1.46
CA THR A 224 24.20 -40.68 2.40
C THR A 224 23.78 -40.14 3.76
N GLY A 225 23.60 -40.90 4.83
CA GLY A 225 24.36 -42.05 5.30
C GLY A 225 24.80 -41.69 6.73
N VAL A 226 24.01 -42.09 7.73
CA VAL A 226 24.30 -41.90 9.16
C VAL A 226 25.46 -42.81 9.59
N PRO A 227 26.35 -42.35 10.47
CA PRO A 227 26.80 -43.22 11.57
C PRO A 227 26.77 -42.53 12.96
N PRO A 228 26.98 -43.29 14.05
CA PRO A 228 26.17 -43.18 15.27
C PRO A 228 26.81 -42.40 16.43
N SER A 229 26.01 -42.39 17.51
CA SER A 229 26.10 -41.68 18.77
C SER A 229 27.32 -41.97 19.66
N SER A 230 27.44 -41.04 20.63
CA SER A 230 28.00 -41.15 21.99
C SER A 230 29.42 -40.63 22.22
N ALA A 231 29.50 -39.49 22.92
CA ALA A 231 30.37 -39.30 24.07
C ALA A 231 29.93 -38.05 24.85
N ALA A 232 29.58 -38.25 26.12
CA ALA A 232 29.36 -37.19 27.09
C ALA A 232 30.68 -36.43 27.34
N SER A 233 30.61 -35.11 27.46
CA SER A 233 31.68 -34.34 28.11
C SER A 233 31.14 -33.12 28.86
N THR A 234 31.48 -33.16 30.13
CA THR A 234 31.42 -32.18 31.22
C THR A 234 31.53 -30.70 30.83
N VAL A 235 30.60 -29.92 31.38
CA VAL A 235 30.64 -28.46 31.48
C VAL A 235 31.83 -28.03 32.35
N SER A 236 32.73 -27.23 31.78
CA SER A 236 33.73 -26.47 32.54
C SER A 236 33.62 -25.00 32.16
N SER A 237 33.26 -24.18 33.15
CA SER A 237 33.22 -22.74 33.08
C SER A 237 34.65 -22.19 33.10
N SER A 238 35.12 -21.71 31.96
CA SER A 238 36.26 -20.80 31.92
C SER A 238 35.88 -19.54 31.14
N ARG A 239 35.96 -18.42 31.87
CA ARG A 239 35.68 -17.07 31.43
C ARG A 239 36.83 -16.63 30.51
N ALA A 240 36.62 -16.70 29.21
CA ALA A 240 37.57 -16.18 28.23
C ALA A 240 37.37 -14.66 28.06
N THR A 241 38.43 -13.92 28.39
CA THR A 241 38.57 -12.49 28.17
C THR A 241 38.42 -12.18 26.68
N VAL A 242 37.38 -11.44 26.30
CA VAL A 242 37.20 -10.96 24.92
C VAL A 242 38.22 -9.85 24.66
N THR A 243 39.31 -10.20 23.99
CA THR A 243 40.14 -9.22 23.30
C THR A 243 39.34 -8.65 22.14
N SER A 244 39.11 -7.33 22.17
CA SER A 244 38.50 -6.56 21.10
C SER A 244 39.28 -6.79 19.80
N SER A 245 38.73 -7.61 18.91
CA SER A 245 39.11 -7.59 17.50
C SER A 245 38.49 -6.35 16.89
N ILE A 246 39.35 -5.45 16.43
CA ILE A 246 38.98 -4.30 15.61
C ILE A 246 38.44 -4.90 14.31
N VAL A 247 37.12 -4.95 14.17
CA VAL A 247 36.48 -5.29 12.88
C VAL A 247 36.89 -4.17 11.93
N SER A 248 37.74 -4.48 10.95
CA SER A 248 38.08 -3.56 9.88
C SER A 248 36.81 -3.18 9.14
N ARG A 249 36.34 -1.94 9.35
CA ARG A 249 35.19 -1.36 8.67
C ARG A 249 35.55 -1.25 7.19
N GLU A 250 34.83 -1.97 6.34
CA GLU A 250 34.96 -1.81 4.89
C GLU A 250 34.70 -0.33 4.54
N PRO A 251 35.52 0.31 3.68
CA PRO A 251 35.34 1.72 3.36
C PRO A 251 33.94 1.99 2.80
N ALA A 252 33.32 3.09 3.22
CA ALA A 252 32.05 3.53 2.64
C ALA A 252 32.22 3.68 1.11
N LEU A 253 31.30 3.09 0.35
CA LEU A 253 31.30 3.19 -1.10
C LEU A 253 31.20 4.67 -1.53
N PRO A 254 31.85 5.06 -2.64
CA PRO A 254 31.80 6.43 -3.12
C PRO A 254 30.37 6.82 -3.48
N VAL A 255 30.10 8.13 -3.51
CA VAL A 255 28.80 8.65 -3.97
C VAL A 255 28.90 9.04 -5.45
N PRO A 256 28.36 8.24 -6.37
CA PRO A 256 28.45 8.51 -7.81
C PRO A 256 27.71 9.79 -8.17
N ASN A 257 28.14 10.49 -9.23
CA ASN A 257 27.35 11.62 -9.78
C ASN A 257 26.10 11.13 -10.51
N SER A 258 26.23 9.98 -11.18
CA SER A 258 25.19 9.25 -11.90
C SER A 258 25.62 7.79 -12.01
N CYS A 259 24.67 6.88 -12.22
CA CYS A 259 24.97 5.47 -12.44
C CYS A 259 24.95 5.10 -13.92
N THR A 260 26.02 4.43 -14.38
CA THR A 260 26.15 4.01 -15.78
C THR A 260 25.03 3.03 -16.14
N GLY A 261 24.33 3.27 -17.26
CA GLY A 261 23.22 2.42 -17.70
C GLY A 261 21.89 2.66 -16.98
N VAL A 262 21.85 3.60 -16.03
CA VAL A 262 20.61 4.05 -15.38
C VAL A 262 20.10 5.27 -16.12
N SER A 263 18.82 5.26 -16.49
CA SER A 263 18.13 6.41 -17.08
C SER A 263 18.19 7.64 -16.16
N ALA A 264 17.99 8.82 -16.72
CA ALA A 264 17.77 10.02 -15.90
C ALA A 264 16.52 9.85 -15.01
N PHE A 265 16.37 10.71 -14.01
CA PHE A 265 15.14 10.78 -13.22
C PHE A 265 13.94 10.93 -14.16
N ARG A 266 12.87 10.16 -13.91
CA ARG A 266 11.63 10.24 -14.70
C ARG A 266 11.02 11.64 -14.63
N PHE A 267 11.06 12.21 -13.43
CA PHE A 267 10.41 13.47 -13.09
C PHE A 267 11.42 14.51 -12.63
N GLY A 268 11.10 15.79 -12.84
CA GLY A 268 11.90 16.90 -12.34
C GLY A 268 11.92 16.94 -10.81
N PHE A 269 13.07 17.28 -10.22
CA PHE A 269 13.25 17.34 -8.78
C PHE A 269 14.08 18.54 -8.34
N GLN A 270 14.02 18.84 -7.05
CA GLN A 270 14.85 19.80 -6.36
C GLN A 270 15.36 19.20 -5.05
N THR A 271 16.47 19.72 -4.54
CA THR A 271 17.03 19.36 -3.23
C THR A 271 17.25 20.61 -2.39
N ALA A 272 17.24 20.44 -1.07
CA ALA A 272 17.67 21.50 -0.18
C ALA A 272 19.17 21.79 -0.35
N SER A 273 19.59 23.00 0.03
CA SER A 273 21.02 23.35 0.05
C SER A 273 21.81 22.34 0.88
N GLY A 274 22.93 21.86 0.34
CA GLY A 274 23.74 20.82 0.98
C GLY A 274 23.19 19.40 0.83
N TRP A 275 22.22 19.17 -0.07
CA TRP A 275 21.74 17.85 -0.43
C TRP A 275 21.90 17.57 -1.92
N ARG A 276 22.23 16.32 -2.24
CA ARG A 276 22.30 15.80 -3.61
C ARG A 276 21.52 14.50 -3.71
N ALA A 277 20.84 14.32 -4.84
CA ALA A 277 20.09 13.11 -5.17
C ALA A 277 20.72 12.40 -6.38
N VAL A 278 20.74 11.07 -6.36
CA VAL A 278 21.24 10.21 -7.44
C VAL A 278 20.22 9.10 -7.68
N LYS A 279 19.84 8.85 -8.94
CA LYS A 279 19.01 7.70 -9.30
C LYS A 279 19.88 6.45 -9.42
N LEU A 280 19.47 5.41 -8.73
CA LEU A 280 20.16 4.12 -8.65
C LEU A 280 19.55 3.06 -9.58
N ALA A 281 18.23 3.11 -9.75
CA ALA A 281 17.50 2.20 -10.63
C ALA A 281 16.15 2.81 -11.04
N GLY A 282 15.61 2.28 -12.14
CA GLY A 282 14.24 2.46 -12.60
C GLY A 282 13.68 1.12 -13.07
N SER A 283 12.43 1.11 -13.51
CA SER A 283 11.66 -0.07 -13.96
C SER A 283 11.42 -1.11 -12.86
N LEU A 284 11.22 -0.66 -11.60
CA LEU A 284 10.78 -1.53 -10.51
C LEU A 284 9.25 -1.58 -10.43
N SER A 285 8.71 -2.73 -10.04
CA SER A 285 7.27 -2.91 -9.83
C SER A 285 6.86 -2.39 -8.46
N GLY A 286 6.34 -1.17 -8.37
CA GLY A 286 5.84 -0.56 -7.13
C GLY A 286 6.79 -0.74 -5.93
N PRO A 287 8.04 -0.22 -5.98
CA PRO A 287 9.00 -0.36 -4.89
C PRO A 287 8.51 0.38 -3.64
N ARG A 288 8.30 -0.35 -2.55
CA ARG A 288 7.73 0.10 -1.27
C ARG A 288 8.79 0.04 -0.17
N GLY A 289 8.59 -0.76 0.87
CA GLY A 289 9.53 -0.84 1.98
C GLY A 289 10.93 -1.24 1.52
N VAL A 290 11.93 -0.63 2.14
CA VAL A 290 13.35 -0.87 1.85
C VAL A 290 14.11 -1.15 3.14
N ALA A 291 15.10 -2.04 3.07
CA ALA A 291 15.96 -2.37 4.19
C ALA A 291 17.39 -2.67 3.70
N VAL A 292 18.40 -2.40 4.51
CA VAL A 292 19.80 -2.71 4.20
C VAL A 292 20.26 -3.88 5.05
N ASP A 293 20.88 -4.88 4.41
CA ASP A 293 21.38 -6.06 5.12
C ASP A 293 22.79 -5.86 5.71
N SER A 294 23.31 -6.91 6.37
CA SER A 294 24.62 -6.90 7.01
C SER A 294 25.82 -6.89 6.04
N GLN A 295 25.60 -7.03 4.74
CA GLN A 295 26.60 -6.85 3.68
C GLN A 295 26.44 -5.51 2.94
N GLY A 296 25.48 -4.68 3.35
CA GLY A 296 25.19 -3.40 2.68
C GLY A 296 24.36 -3.54 1.41
N ASN A 297 23.77 -4.71 1.13
CA ASN A 297 22.83 -4.88 0.03
C ASN A 297 21.51 -4.20 0.37
N LEU A 298 20.88 -3.58 -0.63
CA LEU A 298 19.56 -2.97 -0.49
C LEU A 298 18.50 -4.01 -0.87
N LEU A 299 17.59 -4.30 0.05
CA LEU A 299 16.40 -5.10 -0.20
C LEU A 299 15.20 -4.18 -0.39
N VAL A 300 14.35 -4.53 -1.36
CA VAL A 300 13.19 -3.73 -1.76
C VAL A 300 11.98 -4.65 -1.88
N VAL A 301 10.89 -4.32 -1.20
CA VAL A 301 9.58 -4.91 -1.47
C VAL A 301 9.04 -4.28 -2.74
N GLN A 302 8.90 -5.07 -3.80
CA GLN A 302 8.21 -4.70 -5.03
C GLN A 302 6.78 -5.23 -4.95
N SER A 303 5.83 -4.33 -4.72
CA SER A 303 4.44 -4.69 -4.49
C SER A 303 3.86 -5.42 -5.71
N GLY A 304 3.23 -6.58 -5.50
CA GLY A 304 2.77 -7.43 -6.60
C GLY A 304 3.83 -8.37 -7.17
N ARG A 305 5.06 -8.38 -6.63
CA ARG A 305 6.17 -9.25 -7.06
C ARG A 305 6.83 -10.00 -5.91
N GLY A 306 7.21 -9.30 -4.85
CA GLY A 306 7.90 -9.88 -3.69
C GLY A 306 9.10 -9.04 -3.26
N VAL A 307 10.19 -9.69 -2.83
CA VAL A 307 11.41 -8.99 -2.37
C VAL A 307 12.53 -9.18 -3.37
N THR A 308 13.15 -8.07 -3.80
CA THR A 308 14.40 -8.08 -4.56
C THR A 308 15.57 -7.63 -3.69
N VAL A 309 16.76 -8.13 -4.01
CA VAL A 309 18.02 -7.70 -3.40
C VAL A 309 18.92 -7.08 -4.46
N HIS A 310 19.54 -5.96 -4.12
CA HIS A 310 20.38 -5.14 -4.98
C HIS A 310 21.77 -4.96 -4.33
N THR A 311 22.81 -5.38 -5.03
CA THR A 311 24.20 -5.21 -4.60
C THR A 311 24.79 -3.93 -5.16
N PHE A 312 25.85 -3.41 -4.53
CA PHE A 312 26.54 -2.22 -5.01
C PHE A 312 27.96 -2.56 -5.48
N GLY A 313 28.35 -1.96 -6.60
CA GLY A 313 29.70 -2.00 -7.13
C GLY A 313 30.64 -1.03 -6.40
N SER A 314 31.92 -1.09 -6.75
CA SER A 314 32.94 -0.18 -6.21
C SER A 314 32.74 1.29 -6.59
N ASP A 315 31.89 1.57 -7.57
CA ASP A 315 31.48 2.92 -7.99
C ASP A 315 30.29 3.47 -7.18
N GLY A 316 29.75 2.67 -6.24
CA GLY A 316 28.59 3.05 -5.42
C GLY A 316 27.24 2.93 -6.13
N CYS A 317 27.21 2.38 -7.35
CA CYS A 317 25.99 2.09 -8.11
C CYS A 317 25.53 0.65 -7.92
N ILE A 318 24.27 0.36 -8.25
CA ILE A 318 23.76 -1.01 -8.21
C ILE A 318 24.49 -1.85 -9.28
N SER A 319 25.15 -2.93 -8.85
CA SER A 319 25.91 -3.83 -9.73
C SER A 319 25.14 -5.10 -10.11
N SER A 320 24.26 -5.59 -9.23
CA SER A 320 23.44 -6.76 -9.53
C SER A 320 22.10 -6.67 -8.81
N SER A 321 21.08 -7.30 -9.38
CA SER A 321 19.74 -7.41 -8.78
C SER A 321 19.20 -8.82 -8.98
N LYS A 322 18.49 -9.36 -7.99
CA LYS A 322 17.74 -10.62 -8.14
C LYS A 322 16.50 -10.65 -7.27
N THR A 323 15.50 -11.45 -7.65
CA THR A 323 14.37 -11.79 -6.79
C THR A 323 14.86 -12.72 -5.66
N LEU A 324 14.66 -12.30 -4.41
CA LEU A 324 14.99 -13.06 -3.21
C LEU A 324 13.78 -13.88 -2.72
N ILE A 325 12.60 -13.24 -2.70
CA ILE A 325 11.32 -13.89 -2.36
C ILE A 325 10.36 -13.58 -3.51
N ASN A 326 9.85 -14.62 -4.16
CA ASN A 326 8.76 -14.49 -5.14
C ASN A 326 7.43 -14.71 -4.43
N ASN A 327 6.77 -13.62 -4.04
CA ASN A 327 5.47 -13.66 -3.38
C ASN A 327 4.72 -12.36 -3.70
N PRO A 328 3.79 -12.39 -4.67
CA PRO A 328 3.10 -11.19 -5.13
C PRO A 328 2.18 -10.58 -4.06
N SER A 329 1.84 -11.32 -3.00
CA SER A 329 1.00 -10.80 -1.92
C SER A 329 1.71 -9.75 -1.03
N LEU A 330 3.06 -9.70 -1.06
CA LEU A 330 3.84 -8.73 -0.30
C LEU A 330 3.67 -7.32 -0.87
N ASN A 331 3.43 -6.33 -0.01
CA ASN A 331 3.07 -4.98 -0.46
C ASN A 331 3.78 -3.82 0.23
N HIS A 332 4.39 -4.01 1.39
CA HIS A 332 5.04 -2.89 2.08
C HIS A 332 6.07 -3.29 3.14
N GLY A 333 5.67 -4.02 4.19
CA GLY A 333 6.51 -4.20 5.38
C GLY A 333 7.75 -5.06 5.10
N ILE A 334 8.90 -4.57 5.55
CA ILE A 334 10.19 -5.27 5.52
C ILE A 334 11.06 -4.81 6.69
N GLY A 335 11.82 -5.72 7.29
CA GLY A 335 12.75 -5.38 8.35
C GLY A 335 13.62 -6.56 8.77
N PHE A 336 14.78 -6.24 9.35
CA PHE A 336 15.72 -7.24 9.86
C PHE A 336 15.81 -7.19 11.38
N THR A 337 16.11 -8.33 12.00
CA THR A 337 16.73 -8.32 13.33
C THR A 337 18.08 -7.61 13.27
N PRO A 338 18.54 -6.96 14.36
CA PRO A 338 19.82 -6.24 14.38
C PRO A 338 21.05 -7.09 14.04
N ASP A 339 20.98 -8.42 14.20
CA ASP A 339 22.05 -9.33 13.80
C ASP A 339 22.07 -9.63 12.29
N GLY A 340 21.07 -9.15 11.54
CA GLY A 340 20.92 -9.32 10.10
C GLY A 340 20.57 -10.75 9.67
N LYS A 341 20.16 -11.63 10.59
CA LYS A 341 19.94 -13.06 10.28
C LYS A 341 18.48 -13.45 10.09
N THR A 342 17.55 -12.60 10.49
CA THR A 342 16.12 -12.87 10.32
C THR A 342 15.47 -11.72 9.58
N LEU A 343 14.86 -12.04 8.43
CA LEU A 343 14.10 -11.12 7.61
C LEU A 343 12.61 -11.28 7.92
N TYR A 344 11.93 -10.16 8.17
CA TYR A 344 10.48 -10.09 8.31
C TYR A 344 9.89 -9.36 7.11
N VAL A 345 8.79 -9.88 6.58
CA VAL A 345 8.00 -9.26 5.50
C VAL A 345 6.52 -9.47 5.74
N SER A 346 5.69 -8.59 5.18
CA SER A 346 4.24 -8.68 5.33
C SER A 346 3.48 -8.50 4.02
N SER A 347 2.37 -9.25 3.93
CA SER A 347 1.24 -8.94 3.06
C SER A 347 0.19 -8.15 3.85
N MET A 348 -0.95 -7.87 3.23
CA MET A 348 -2.13 -7.33 3.90
C MET A 348 -2.62 -8.21 5.07
N THR A 349 -2.48 -9.53 5.00
CA THR A 349 -3.14 -10.47 5.92
C THR A 349 -2.18 -11.19 6.85
N THR A 350 -0.90 -11.28 6.47
CA THR A 350 0.07 -12.16 7.12
C THR A 350 1.47 -11.52 7.16
N ALA A 351 2.16 -11.69 8.28
CA ALA A 351 3.57 -11.40 8.43
C ALA A 351 4.35 -12.72 8.57
N TRP A 352 5.46 -12.83 7.85
CA TRP A 352 6.34 -13.98 7.86
C TRP A 352 7.73 -13.60 8.35
N SER A 353 8.44 -14.58 8.92
CA SER A 353 9.88 -14.53 9.12
C SER A 353 10.60 -15.55 8.24
N PHE A 354 11.84 -15.23 7.89
CA PHE A 354 12.76 -16.09 7.15
C PHE A 354 14.14 -16.02 7.81
N THR A 355 14.83 -17.16 7.90
CA THR A 355 16.29 -17.12 8.09
C THR A 355 16.91 -16.49 6.85
N TYR A 356 17.84 -15.55 7.04
CA TYR A 356 18.49 -14.82 5.95
C TYR A 356 20.01 -14.92 6.06
N ASP A 357 20.64 -15.20 4.93
CA ASP A 357 22.09 -15.12 4.76
C ASP A 357 22.43 -14.04 3.74
N ALA A 358 23.01 -12.95 4.23
CA ALA A 358 23.39 -11.79 3.43
C ALA A 358 24.54 -12.08 2.45
N GLN A 359 25.44 -13.03 2.77
CA GLN A 359 26.59 -13.37 1.93
C GLN A 359 26.13 -14.14 0.68
N SER A 360 25.28 -15.15 0.88
CA SER A 360 24.73 -15.95 -0.22
C SER A 360 23.47 -15.33 -0.83
N GLN A 361 22.89 -14.31 -0.18
CA GLN A 361 21.63 -13.67 -0.52
C GLN A 361 20.52 -14.72 -0.68
N THR A 362 20.32 -15.52 0.38
CA THR A 362 19.33 -16.59 0.40
C THR A 362 18.41 -16.46 1.62
N VAL A 363 17.18 -16.95 1.45
CA VAL A 363 16.20 -17.08 2.52
C VAL A 363 15.85 -18.55 2.75
N GLY A 364 15.49 -18.89 3.97
CA GLY A 364 15.03 -20.23 4.35
C GLY A 364 14.05 -20.18 5.52
N GLY A 365 13.48 -21.34 5.88
CA GLY A 365 12.71 -21.48 7.12
C GLY A 365 11.49 -20.55 7.25
N GLN A 366 10.74 -20.34 6.17
CA GLN A 366 9.55 -19.49 6.16
C GLN A 366 8.60 -19.87 7.30
N THR A 367 8.29 -18.92 8.18
CA THR A 367 7.40 -19.10 9.32
C THR A 367 6.35 -18.00 9.34
N VAL A 368 5.07 -18.36 9.46
CA VAL A 368 4.00 -17.39 9.75
C VAL A 368 4.14 -16.93 11.19
N VAL A 369 4.38 -15.63 11.40
CA VAL A 369 4.52 -15.06 12.75
C VAL A 369 3.25 -14.37 13.22
N VAL A 370 2.54 -13.69 12.33
CA VAL A 370 1.26 -13.04 12.60
C VAL A 370 0.34 -13.23 11.39
N LYS A 371 -0.95 -13.51 11.60
CA LYS A 371 -1.95 -13.74 10.56
C LYS A 371 -3.31 -13.17 10.94
N GLY A 372 -4.26 -13.23 10.01
CA GLY A 372 -5.63 -12.78 10.24
C GLY A 372 -5.72 -11.26 10.42
N MET A 373 -4.80 -10.53 9.79
CA MET A 373 -4.92 -9.09 9.60
C MET A 373 -6.05 -8.80 8.62
N GLN A 374 -6.78 -7.71 8.84
CA GLN A 374 -8.00 -7.37 8.09
C GLN A 374 -7.72 -7.32 6.59
N GLN A 375 -8.64 -7.87 5.79
CA GLN A 375 -8.62 -7.72 4.34
C GLN A 375 -9.34 -6.43 3.92
N GLY A 376 -8.82 -5.75 2.90
CA GLY A 376 -9.36 -4.51 2.37
C GLY A 376 -9.04 -3.25 3.18
N GLY A 377 -9.67 -2.14 2.80
CA GLY A 377 -9.37 -0.82 3.34
C GLY A 377 -7.92 -0.43 3.12
N HIS A 378 -7.25 0.04 4.18
CA HIS A 378 -5.82 0.33 4.14
C HIS A 378 -4.99 -0.96 4.12
N PRO A 379 -4.30 -1.29 3.01
CA PRO A 379 -3.82 -2.65 2.77
C PRO A 379 -2.43 -2.94 3.34
N THR A 380 -1.65 -1.92 3.67
CA THR A 380 -0.24 -2.09 4.10
C THR A 380 -0.16 -2.53 5.55
N ARG A 381 0.81 -3.39 5.86
CA ARG A 381 1.17 -3.80 7.22
C ARG A 381 2.63 -3.45 7.48
N ALA A 382 2.91 -2.17 7.67
CA ALA A 382 4.23 -1.70 8.06
C ALA A 382 4.69 -2.44 9.31
N LEU A 383 5.96 -2.84 9.31
CA LEU A 383 6.56 -3.58 10.39
C LEU A 383 7.85 -2.93 10.83
N LEU A 384 8.13 -2.99 12.13
CA LEU A 384 9.33 -2.45 12.73
C LEU A 384 9.85 -3.43 13.78
N ILE A 385 11.14 -3.73 13.73
CA ILE A 385 11.85 -4.47 14.79
C ILE A 385 12.60 -3.42 15.64
N PRO A 386 12.15 -3.13 16.88
CA PRO A 386 12.81 -2.14 17.73
C PRO A 386 14.23 -2.62 18.09
N PRO A 387 15.29 -1.82 17.85
CA PRO A 387 16.67 -2.28 17.97
C PRO A 387 17.07 -2.81 19.36
N ALA A 388 16.55 -2.23 20.44
CA ALA A 388 16.89 -2.63 21.81
C ALA A 388 16.04 -3.81 22.32
N THR A 389 14.93 -4.11 21.67
CA THR A 389 14.06 -5.26 21.98
C THR A 389 13.76 -6.04 20.70
N PRO A 390 14.79 -6.66 20.07
CA PRO A 390 14.65 -7.23 18.72
C PRO A 390 13.83 -8.51 18.66
N HIS A 391 13.37 -9.00 19.82
CA HIS A 391 12.38 -10.05 19.93
C HIS A 391 10.94 -9.54 19.81
N LEU A 392 10.72 -8.22 19.76
CA LEU A 392 9.42 -7.62 19.55
C LEU A 392 9.24 -7.26 18.08
N LEU A 393 8.06 -7.52 17.54
CA LEU A 393 7.63 -7.10 16.21
C LEU A 393 6.46 -6.14 16.37
N VAL A 394 6.65 -4.89 15.91
CA VAL A 394 5.59 -3.88 15.85
C VAL A 394 4.95 -3.96 14.47
N ILE A 395 3.61 -3.98 14.41
CA ILE A 395 2.85 -4.03 13.15
C ILE A 395 1.68 -3.04 13.21
N GLN A 396 1.59 -2.17 12.20
CA GLN A 396 0.44 -1.31 11.96
C GLN A 396 -0.66 -2.07 11.19
N GLN A 397 -1.92 -1.76 11.51
CA GLN A 397 -3.08 -2.05 10.66
C GLN A 397 -3.98 -0.82 10.59
N GLY A 398 -4.13 -0.24 9.40
CA GLY A 398 -5.00 0.90 9.17
C GLY A 398 -6.50 0.57 9.24
N SER A 399 -7.34 1.58 9.01
CA SER A 399 -8.79 1.47 9.00
C SER A 399 -9.34 0.76 7.76
N TYR A 400 -10.59 0.29 7.82
CA TYR A 400 -11.26 -0.34 6.69
C TYR A 400 -11.81 0.67 5.67
N SER A 401 -12.15 1.87 6.10
CA SER A 401 -12.69 2.95 5.27
C SER A 401 -12.18 4.31 5.74
N ASN A 402 -12.55 5.38 5.04
CA ASN A 402 -12.17 6.73 5.45
C ASN A 402 -12.65 7.05 6.88
N PHE A 403 -13.94 6.79 7.16
CA PHE A 403 -14.56 6.86 8.49
C PHE A 403 -15.02 5.47 8.96
N ASP A 404 -14.11 4.71 9.58
CA ASP A 404 -14.35 3.37 10.09
C ASP A 404 -14.87 3.42 11.53
N TYR A 405 -16.16 3.74 11.70
CA TYR A 405 -16.79 3.88 13.02
C TYR A 405 -16.75 2.59 13.87
N GLU A 406 -16.64 1.41 13.26
CA GLU A 406 -16.45 0.16 13.98
C GLU A 406 -15.11 0.10 14.72
N SER A 407 -14.09 0.84 14.27
CA SER A 407 -12.79 0.95 14.96
C SER A 407 -12.87 1.64 16.33
N LEU A 408 -13.99 2.30 16.66
CA LEU A 408 -14.28 2.76 18.03
C LEU A 408 -14.30 1.61 19.04
N ASN A 409 -14.54 0.38 18.57
CA ASN A 409 -14.29 -0.81 19.35
C ASN A 409 -12.86 -1.32 19.10
N LYS A 410 -11.95 -1.04 20.03
CA LYS A 410 -10.54 -1.49 19.92
C LYS A 410 -10.36 -2.99 19.68
N GLY A 411 -11.32 -3.83 20.10
CA GLY A 411 -11.30 -5.28 19.87
C GLY A 411 -11.41 -5.70 18.40
N VAL A 412 -11.89 -4.79 17.53
CA VAL A 412 -11.89 -4.96 16.07
C VAL A 412 -10.46 -4.90 15.51
N ALA A 413 -9.53 -4.25 16.24
CA ALA A 413 -8.12 -4.13 15.91
C ALA A 413 -7.84 -3.56 14.51
N ARG A 414 -8.60 -2.55 14.09
CA ARG A 414 -8.33 -1.70 12.91
C ARG A 414 -8.03 -0.28 13.37
N ALA A 415 -7.25 0.45 12.58
CA ALA A 415 -6.71 1.75 12.96
C ALA A 415 -5.89 1.66 14.27
N VAL A 416 -4.94 0.72 14.32
CA VAL A 416 -4.13 0.40 15.50
C VAL A 416 -2.68 0.07 15.15
N VAL A 417 -1.80 0.21 16.14
CA VAL A 417 -0.46 -0.37 16.12
C VAL A 417 -0.40 -1.44 17.22
N LYS A 418 0.14 -2.62 16.91
CA LYS A 418 0.26 -3.73 17.87
C LYS A 418 1.67 -4.28 17.93
N VAL A 419 2.00 -4.94 19.04
CA VAL A 419 3.29 -5.58 19.28
C VAL A 419 3.12 -7.07 19.58
N PHE A 420 4.04 -7.87 19.07
CA PHE A 420 4.07 -9.33 19.23
C PHE A 420 5.46 -9.79 19.71
N ASP A 421 5.52 -10.71 20.68
CA ASP A 421 6.77 -11.26 21.21
C ASP A 421 7.20 -12.53 20.45
N LEU A 422 8.20 -12.38 19.60
CA LEU A 422 8.73 -13.41 18.71
C LEU A 422 9.40 -14.58 19.43
N ARG A 423 9.61 -14.52 20.77
CA ARG A 423 10.08 -15.67 21.57
C ARG A 423 8.99 -16.70 21.83
N SER A 424 7.73 -16.33 21.62
CA SER A 424 6.57 -17.13 22.02
C SER A 424 5.54 -17.30 20.89
N VAL A 425 5.99 -17.26 19.64
CA VAL A 425 5.12 -17.43 18.45
C VAL A 425 4.39 -18.78 18.54
N PRO A 426 3.05 -18.78 18.59
CA PRO A 426 2.26 -20.01 18.59
C PRO A 426 2.45 -20.81 17.30
N SER A 427 2.13 -22.10 17.35
CA SER A 427 2.06 -22.91 16.11
C SER A 427 1.07 -22.28 15.13
N GLY A 428 1.54 -21.96 13.93
CA GLY A 428 0.75 -21.28 12.90
C GLY A 428 0.63 -19.76 13.07
N GLY A 429 1.42 -19.13 13.96
CA GLY A 429 1.49 -17.69 14.15
C GLY A 429 0.42 -17.10 15.07
N TYR A 430 0.64 -15.85 15.49
CA TYR A 430 -0.34 -15.07 16.25
C TYR A 430 -1.55 -14.70 15.39
N THR A 431 -2.74 -14.74 15.96
CA THR A 431 -3.94 -14.13 15.37
C THR A 431 -3.99 -12.64 15.73
N TYR A 432 -3.93 -11.76 14.73
CA TYR A 432 -3.70 -10.32 14.92
C TYR A 432 -4.72 -9.64 15.85
N ASN A 433 -6.02 -9.90 15.65
CA ASN A 433 -7.07 -9.21 16.41
C ASN A 433 -7.16 -9.64 17.89
N THR A 434 -6.80 -10.89 18.21
CA THR A 434 -6.99 -11.48 19.55
C THR A 434 -5.70 -11.66 20.35
N GLN A 435 -4.52 -11.55 19.73
CA GLN A 435 -3.22 -11.75 20.38
C GLN A 435 -2.29 -10.55 20.20
N GLY A 436 -1.15 -10.54 20.88
CA GLY A 436 -0.30 -9.35 21.02
C GLY A 436 -0.93 -8.28 21.91
N TRP A 437 -0.24 -7.15 22.09
CA TRP A 437 -0.77 -6.00 22.82
C TRP A 437 -0.81 -4.75 21.93
N PHE A 438 -1.64 -3.78 22.31
CA PHE A 438 -1.72 -2.50 21.61
C PHE A 438 -0.51 -1.63 21.95
N LEU A 439 -0.08 -0.85 20.97
CA LEU A 439 0.85 0.27 21.10
C LEU A 439 0.14 1.57 20.67
N GLY A 440 -1.15 1.69 20.98
CA GLY A 440 -2.05 2.74 20.51
C GLY A 440 -3.16 2.24 19.58
N TRP A 441 -4.32 2.87 19.69
CA TRP A 441 -5.49 2.65 18.84
C TRP A 441 -6.20 3.97 18.53
N GLY A 442 -7.09 3.98 17.54
CA GLY A 442 -7.62 5.23 17.01
C GLY A 442 -6.55 5.96 16.19
N LEU A 443 -5.77 5.19 15.44
CA LEU A 443 -4.71 5.64 14.54
C LEU A 443 -5.11 5.24 13.09
N ARG A 444 -5.76 6.12 12.33
CA ARG A 444 -6.39 5.84 11.02
C ARG A 444 -5.53 4.97 10.14
N ASN A 445 -4.28 5.39 9.89
CA ASN A 445 -3.32 4.62 9.10
C ASN A 445 -1.87 5.06 9.37
N GLU A 446 -1.30 4.52 10.44
CA GLU A 446 0.05 4.82 10.98
C GLU A 446 1.20 4.11 10.21
N VAL A 447 1.32 4.35 8.90
CA VAL A 447 2.22 3.56 8.04
C VAL A 447 3.70 3.80 8.35
N ALA A 448 4.10 5.04 8.58
CA ALA A 448 5.49 5.38 8.84
C ALA A 448 5.82 5.15 10.32
N LEU A 449 6.64 4.14 10.63
CA LEU A 449 7.05 3.82 11.99
C LEU A 449 8.57 3.96 12.15
N ALA A 450 9.03 4.49 13.28
CA ALA A 450 10.45 4.57 13.63
C ALA A 450 10.68 4.39 15.13
N ALA A 451 11.85 3.86 15.50
CA ALA A 451 12.30 3.78 16.89
C ALA A 451 13.36 4.85 17.17
N ASP A 452 13.20 5.60 18.26
CA ASP A 452 14.20 6.56 18.71
C ASP A 452 15.36 5.90 19.48
N GLY A 453 16.32 6.70 19.93
CA GLY A 453 17.50 6.21 20.65
C GLY A 453 17.24 5.64 22.04
N ASN A 454 16.01 5.77 22.57
CA ASN A 454 15.54 5.12 23.79
C ASN A 454 14.64 3.91 23.48
N ASN A 455 14.57 3.49 22.21
CA ASN A 455 13.72 2.42 21.72
C ASN A 455 12.21 2.73 21.84
N MET A 456 11.83 4.01 21.95
CA MET A 456 10.43 4.42 21.91
C MET A 456 9.96 4.49 20.46
N ILE A 457 8.72 4.07 20.21
CA ILE A 457 8.13 4.08 18.88
C ILE A 457 7.41 5.39 18.62
N TRP A 458 7.70 5.94 17.45
CA TRP A 458 7.03 7.08 16.85
C TRP A 458 6.32 6.60 15.58
N GLY A 459 5.13 7.12 15.35
CA GLY A 459 4.37 6.88 14.14
C GLY A 459 4.05 8.19 13.42
N VAL A 460 3.92 8.14 12.10
CA VAL A 460 3.41 9.25 11.30
C VAL A 460 2.17 8.79 10.53
N GLU A 461 1.05 9.47 10.78
CA GLU A 461 -0.29 9.08 10.36
C GLU A 461 -0.68 9.66 9.00
N ASN A 462 -1.45 8.88 8.23
CA ASN A 462 -2.30 9.40 7.15
C ASN A 462 -3.72 9.64 7.69
N SER A 463 -4.10 10.89 7.90
CA SER A 463 -5.38 11.30 8.46
C SER A 463 -6.51 11.25 7.42
N GLY A 464 -7.69 11.75 7.78
CA GLY A 464 -8.92 11.55 7.01
C GLY A 464 -9.07 12.40 5.74
N ASP A 465 -9.87 11.88 4.80
CA ASP A 465 -10.16 12.47 3.48
C ASP A 465 -11.56 13.14 3.45
N ASP A 466 -11.81 14.05 2.52
CA ASP A 466 -13.14 14.64 2.19
C ASP A 466 -13.84 15.32 3.37
N PHE A 467 -13.08 16.11 4.14
CA PHE A 467 -13.59 16.72 5.37
C PHE A 467 -14.51 17.90 5.13
N ALA A 468 -15.71 17.82 5.69
CA ALA A 468 -16.62 18.96 5.84
C ALA A 468 -17.06 19.12 7.31
N ARG A 469 -16.82 20.28 7.90
CA ARG A 469 -17.26 20.59 9.28
C ARG A 469 -18.74 20.93 9.25
N THR A 470 -19.52 20.24 10.08
CA THR A 470 -20.98 20.36 10.13
C THR A 470 -21.46 20.92 11.46
N VAL A 471 -22.02 22.12 11.44
CA VAL A 471 -22.45 22.85 12.64
C VAL A 471 -23.87 23.36 12.43
N ASN A 472 -24.77 23.09 13.40
CA ASN A 472 -26.18 23.47 13.33
C ASN A 472 -26.87 23.05 12.01
N GLY A 473 -26.54 21.85 11.52
CA GLY A 473 -27.11 21.29 10.28
C GLY A 473 -26.54 21.87 8.98
N ARG A 474 -25.53 22.74 9.04
CA ARG A 474 -24.84 23.29 7.86
C ARG A 474 -23.43 22.73 7.77
N SER A 475 -23.11 22.13 6.64
CA SER A 475 -21.77 21.62 6.32
C SER A 475 -20.99 22.63 5.49
N TYR A 476 -19.71 22.75 5.78
CA TYR A 476 -18.76 23.54 4.99
C TYR A 476 -17.47 22.76 4.82
N ASP A 477 -16.95 22.79 3.60
CA ASP A 477 -15.74 22.08 3.22
C ASP A 477 -14.50 22.69 3.89
N ILE A 478 -13.67 21.85 4.48
CA ILE A 478 -12.39 22.21 5.10
C ILE A 478 -11.24 21.32 4.61
N HIS A 479 -11.48 20.42 3.64
CA HIS A 479 -10.59 19.30 3.35
C HIS A 479 -9.20 19.75 2.87
N ASN A 480 -9.10 20.80 2.05
CA ASN A 480 -7.83 21.18 1.42
C ASN A 480 -6.68 21.41 2.42
N ASP A 481 -6.97 21.87 3.63
CA ASP A 481 -5.97 22.15 4.64
C ASP A 481 -6.33 21.58 6.01
N ASN A 482 -7.28 20.63 6.10
CA ASN A 482 -7.59 19.87 7.31
C ASN A 482 -8.16 18.47 6.95
N PRO A 483 -7.95 17.46 7.80
CA PRO A 483 -7.14 17.49 9.02
C PRO A 483 -5.64 17.41 8.73
N ALA A 484 -4.83 17.72 9.73
CA ALA A 484 -3.39 17.52 9.67
C ALA A 484 -3.05 16.04 9.51
N GLU A 485 -1.96 15.76 8.81
CA GLU A 485 -1.21 14.52 9.07
C GLU A 485 -0.53 14.63 10.44
N GLU A 486 -0.22 13.53 11.10
CA GLU A 486 0.13 13.54 12.52
C GLU A 486 1.46 12.83 12.80
N LEU A 487 2.27 13.35 13.71
CA LEU A 487 3.38 12.62 14.35
C LEU A 487 2.95 12.22 15.75
N ASN A 488 2.77 10.92 15.99
CA ASN A 488 2.32 10.36 17.25
C ASN A 488 3.45 9.70 18.04
N PHE A 489 3.48 9.93 19.35
CA PHE A 489 4.40 9.24 20.26
C PHE A 489 3.71 8.00 20.84
N LEU A 490 4.07 6.82 20.34
CA LEU A 490 3.42 5.56 20.72
C LEU A 490 4.03 4.90 21.96
N GLY A 491 5.29 5.24 22.26
CA GLY A 491 5.97 4.89 23.50
C GLY A 491 6.76 3.59 23.48
N ASP A 492 6.96 3.00 24.66
CA ASP A 492 7.82 1.83 24.88
C ASP A 492 7.15 0.55 24.35
N PRO A 493 7.69 -0.10 23.30
CA PRO A 493 7.05 -1.26 22.69
C PRO A 493 7.00 -2.48 23.62
N SER A 494 7.79 -2.51 24.70
CA SER A 494 7.76 -3.58 25.69
C SER A 494 6.59 -3.50 26.67
N LYS A 495 5.78 -2.44 26.59
CA LYS A 495 4.63 -2.21 27.46
C LYS A 495 3.36 -2.00 26.63
N PRO A 496 2.20 -2.53 27.08
CA PRO A 496 0.92 -2.17 26.49
C PRO A 496 0.68 -0.66 26.56
N ASN A 497 0.29 -0.08 25.42
CA ASN A 497 -0.29 1.26 25.35
C ASN A 497 -1.73 1.12 24.84
N ASP A 498 -2.69 1.36 25.74
CA ASP A 498 -4.13 1.33 25.48
C ASP A 498 -4.71 2.73 25.21
N ASP A 499 -3.85 3.73 25.01
CA ASP A 499 -4.25 5.11 24.72
C ASP A 499 -4.93 5.21 23.35
N TRP A 500 -5.95 6.07 23.30
CA TRP A 500 -6.73 6.36 22.10
C TRP A 500 -6.28 7.68 21.48
N TYR A 501 -5.96 7.67 20.19
CA TYR A 501 -5.39 8.82 19.46
C TYR A 501 -6.44 9.61 18.65
N GLY A 502 -7.71 9.18 18.72
CA GLY A 502 -8.84 10.03 18.35
C GLY A 502 -9.66 9.55 17.16
N TYR A 503 -9.06 8.85 16.20
CA TYR A 503 -9.80 8.28 15.07
C TYR A 503 -10.88 7.30 15.56
N PRO A 504 -12.08 7.26 14.94
CA PRO A 504 -12.54 7.97 13.73
C PRO A 504 -13.33 9.26 14.02
N THR A 505 -13.17 9.87 15.18
CA THR A 505 -14.02 11.00 15.62
C THR A 505 -13.28 12.30 15.89
N CYS A 506 -12.06 12.21 16.41
CA CYS A 506 -11.19 13.34 16.72
C CYS A 506 -10.07 13.39 15.69
N PHE A 507 -9.87 14.56 15.10
CA PHE A 507 -8.87 14.81 14.07
C PHE A 507 -8.12 16.10 14.39
N THR A 508 -6.92 16.25 13.87
CA THR A 508 -6.06 17.39 14.24
C THR A 508 -6.20 18.57 13.28
N VAL A 509 -6.26 19.78 13.84
CA VAL A 509 -6.32 21.04 13.07
C VAL A 509 -4.94 21.35 12.49
N TRP A 510 -4.89 21.58 11.18
CA TRP A 510 -3.74 22.18 10.49
C TRP A 510 -3.99 23.64 10.12
N GLU A 511 -5.16 23.99 9.55
CA GLU A 511 -5.51 25.38 9.20
C GLU A 511 -6.74 25.85 9.98
N PRO A 512 -6.53 26.51 11.14
CA PRO A 512 -7.62 26.97 12.00
C PRO A 512 -8.58 27.94 11.32
N SER A 513 -8.12 28.72 10.34
CA SER A 513 -8.96 29.77 9.70
C SER A 513 -10.14 29.21 8.91
N PHE A 514 -10.10 27.93 8.51
CA PHE A 514 -11.22 27.24 7.86
C PHE A 514 -12.28 26.72 8.82
N ILE A 515 -12.02 26.69 10.14
CA ILE A 515 -12.98 26.24 11.16
C ILE A 515 -13.49 27.47 11.91
N THR A 516 -14.65 27.98 11.49
CA THR A 516 -15.12 29.31 11.93
C THR A 516 -16.04 29.30 13.14
N ASP A 517 -16.56 28.15 13.56
CA ASP A 517 -17.50 28.07 14.68
C ASP A 517 -16.83 28.09 16.06
N LYS A 518 -15.52 27.82 16.13
CA LYS A 518 -14.71 27.86 17.34
C LYS A 518 -13.28 28.28 16.97
N SER A 519 -12.61 29.03 17.84
CA SER A 519 -11.21 29.38 17.63
C SER A 519 -10.30 28.20 17.98
N PHE A 520 -9.52 27.74 17.01
CA PHE A 520 -8.53 26.68 17.19
C PHE A 520 -7.09 27.19 17.04
N ARG A 521 -6.14 26.38 17.50
CA ARG A 521 -4.73 26.43 17.13
C ARG A 521 -4.35 25.16 16.39
N VAL A 522 -3.26 25.25 15.63
CA VAL A 522 -2.62 24.07 15.01
C VAL A 522 -2.33 23.03 16.10
N GLY A 523 -2.50 21.75 15.77
CA GLY A 523 -2.25 20.64 16.70
C GLY A 523 -3.39 20.37 17.69
N GLN A 524 -4.39 21.25 17.81
CA GLN A 524 -5.59 20.94 18.58
C GLN A 524 -6.48 19.96 17.83
N GLN A 525 -7.19 19.10 18.56
CA GLN A 525 -8.14 18.17 17.96
C GLN A 525 -9.56 18.74 17.90
N PHE A 526 -10.29 18.37 16.85
CA PHE A 526 -11.68 18.76 16.56
C PHE A 526 -12.48 17.55 16.09
N VAL A 527 -13.81 17.68 16.09
CA VAL A 527 -14.73 16.67 15.52
C VAL A 527 -15.37 17.14 14.22
N VAL A 528 -15.75 16.24 13.32
CA VAL A 528 -16.39 16.68 12.05
C VAL A 528 -17.78 17.30 12.28
N ALA A 529 -18.55 16.76 13.23
CA ALA A 529 -19.91 17.24 13.54
C ALA A 529 -20.13 17.27 15.07
N PRO A 530 -19.81 18.39 15.76
CA PRO A 530 -19.97 18.49 17.20
C PRO A 530 -21.44 18.44 17.61
N ASN A 531 -21.72 17.73 18.71
CA ASN A 531 -23.04 17.66 19.33
C ASN A 531 -22.95 17.76 20.85
N SER A 532 -24.09 17.67 21.55
CA SER A 532 -24.15 17.85 23.00
C SER A 532 -23.49 16.73 23.82
N THR A 533 -23.26 15.55 23.24
CA THR A 533 -22.66 14.38 23.93
C THR A 533 -21.21 14.15 23.54
N PHE A 534 -20.79 14.61 22.36
CA PHE A 534 -19.41 14.50 21.89
C PHE A 534 -19.05 15.73 21.03
N ASN A 535 -18.04 16.48 21.45
CA ASN A 535 -17.59 17.72 20.82
C ASN A 535 -16.06 17.89 20.93
N ASP A 536 -15.54 19.02 20.48
CA ASP A 536 -14.09 19.30 20.44
C ASP A 536 -13.43 19.25 21.83
N ASP A 537 -14.12 19.70 22.89
CA ASP A 537 -13.60 19.62 24.26
C ASP A 537 -13.56 18.16 24.74
N THR A 538 -14.49 17.33 24.27
CA THR A 538 -14.49 15.89 24.52
C THR A 538 -13.25 15.24 23.92
N CYS A 539 -12.90 15.57 22.67
CA CYS A 539 -11.65 15.11 22.05
C CYS A 539 -10.42 15.51 22.88
N THR A 540 -10.33 16.79 23.23
CA THR A 540 -9.22 17.32 24.05
C THR A 540 -9.07 16.57 25.38
N SER A 541 -10.17 16.10 25.97
CA SER A 541 -10.14 15.41 27.27
C SER A 541 -9.91 13.89 27.19
N ARG A 542 -10.18 13.25 26.04
CA ARG A 542 -10.21 11.79 25.91
C ARG A 542 -9.17 11.20 24.97
N SER A 543 -8.70 12.00 24.02
CA SER A 543 -7.78 11.58 22.97
C SER A 543 -6.38 12.07 23.27
N ILE A 544 -5.37 11.28 22.91
CA ILE A 544 -3.99 11.73 22.88
C ILE A 544 -3.80 12.55 21.61
N ALA A 545 -3.49 13.83 21.78
CA ALA A 545 -3.18 14.71 20.67
C ALA A 545 -1.80 14.38 20.08
N PRO A 546 -1.57 14.63 18.78
CA PRO A 546 -0.28 14.37 18.17
C PRO A 546 0.80 15.31 18.70
N ARG A 547 2.05 14.87 18.64
CA ARG A 547 3.19 15.68 19.09
C ARG A 547 3.56 16.75 18.07
N LEU A 548 3.36 16.50 16.78
CA LEU A 548 3.45 17.51 15.72
C LEU A 548 2.40 17.26 14.65
N SER A 549 2.06 18.33 13.94
CA SER A 549 1.19 18.29 12.76
C SER A 549 2.02 18.48 11.49
N ILE A 550 1.63 17.78 10.44
CA ILE A 550 2.16 17.91 9.09
C ILE A 550 1.00 18.35 8.17
N GLN A 551 1.33 19.06 7.09
CA GLN A 551 0.35 19.57 6.14
C GLN A 551 -0.60 18.46 5.69
N ALA A 552 -1.91 18.74 5.76
CA ALA A 552 -2.98 17.85 5.32
C ALA A 552 -2.69 17.22 3.96
N HIS A 553 -2.99 15.92 3.82
CA HIS A 553 -2.85 15.11 2.60
C HIS A 553 -1.42 14.86 2.13
N SER A 554 -0.39 15.16 2.92
CA SER A 554 1.01 14.90 2.53
C SER A 554 1.34 13.40 2.45
N ALA A 555 0.51 12.53 3.04
CA ALA A 555 0.56 11.08 2.97
C ALA A 555 1.90 10.46 3.42
N PRO A 556 2.27 10.53 4.70
CA PRO A 556 3.52 9.97 5.20
C PRO A 556 3.50 8.44 5.21
N ILE A 557 4.49 7.78 4.59
CA ILE A 557 4.47 6.30 4.44
C ILE A 557 5.79 5.59 4.72
N GLY A 558 6.79 6.32 5.17
CA GLY A 558 8.11 5.79 5.50
C GLY A 558 8.83 6.78 6.40
N SER A 559 9.51 6.27 7.41
CA SER A 559 10.29 7.11 8.31
C SER A 559 11.50 6.41 8.88
N ILE A 560 12.59 7.15 9.11
CA ILE A 560 13.80 6.61 9.73
C ILE A 560 14.57 7.72 10.45
N PHE A 561 15.09 7.42 11.65
CA PHE A 561 16.01 8.33 12.34
C PHE A 561 17.42 8.27 11.76
N ASP A 562 18.16 9.38 11.82
CA ASP A 562 19.62 9.31 11.67
C ASP A 562 20.29 8.59 12.84
N GLN A 563 21.59 8.34 12.70
CA GLN A 563 22.41 7.64 13.70
C GLN A 563 22.35 8.29 15.10
N THR A 564 22.14 9.61 15.14
CA THR A 564 22.15 10.40 16.38
C THR A 564 20.78 10.63 16.97
N PHE A 565 19.72 10.17 16.29
CA PHE A 565 18.31 10.41 16.61
C PHE A 565 17.96 11.90 16.73
N GLN A 566 18.73 12.77 16.08
CA GLN A 566 18.47 14.22 16.06
C GLN A 566 17.58 14.64 14.89
N ASN A 567 17.35 13.74 13.94
CA ASN A 567 16.53 13.99 12.78
C ASN A 567 15.72 12.74 12.44
N LEU A 568 14.41 12.90 12.33
CA LEU A 568 13.51 11.91 11.76
C LEU A 568 13.23 12.30 10.30
N TYR A 569 13.63 11.44 9.36
CA TYR A 569 13.35 11.63 7.94
C TYR A 569 12.04 10.93 7.60
N VAL A 570 11.18 11.60 6.83
CA VAL A 570 9.84 11.11 6.49
C VAL A 570 9.61 11.26 4.99
N THR A 571 9.12 10.21 4.35
CA THR A 571 8.65 10.24 2.97
C THR A 571 7.19 10.64 2.93
N LEU A 572 6.90 11.78 2.30
CA LEU A 572 5.57 12.30 2.05
C LEU A 572 5.17 11.93 0.63
N HIS A 573 4.29 10.93 0.51
CA HIS A 573 3.97 10.21 -0.72
C HIS A 573 3.25 11.05 -1.76
N GLY A 574 2.57 12.11 -1.32
CA GLY A 574 1.85 13.03 -2.20
C GLY A 574 0.34 12.91 -2.13
N SER A 575 -0.32 14.05 -2.10
CA SER A 575 -1.77 14.19 -1.99
C SER A 575 -2.48 13.76 -3.26
N TRP A 576 -3.63 13.13 -3.06
CA TRP A 576 -4.65 12.99 -4.10
C TRP A 576 -5.87 13.88 -3.81
N ASN A 577 -6.18 14.12 -2.53
CA ASN A 577 -7.35 14.86 -2.08
C ASN A 577 -7.05 16.30 -1.67
N ARG A 578 -6.32 17.03 -2.53
CA ARG A 578 -5.96 18.43 -2.26
C ARG A 578 -5.68 19.19 -3.55
N SER A 579 -6.18 20.42 -3.66
CA SER A 579 -5.83 21.34 -4.74
C SER A 579 -5.41 22.72 -4.19
N PRO A 580 -4.18 23.20 -4.46
CA PRO A 580 -3.10 22.52 -5.19
C PRO A 580 -2.54 21.30 -4.43
N ALA A 581 -1.84 20.39 -5.10
CA ALA A 581 -1.25 19.22 -4.45
C ALA A 581 -0.11 19.57 -3.46
N THR A 582 0.17 18.66 -2.54
CA THR A 582 1.28 18.70 -1.56
C THR A 582 1.92 17.31 -1.40
N GLY A 583 3.00 17.19 -0.63
CA GLY A 583 3.80 15.96 -0.51
C GLY A 583 4.78 15.79 -1.67
N PHE A 584 4.88 14.58 -2.25
CA PHE A 584 5.83 14.23 -3.31
C PHE A 584 7.28 14.58 -2.95
N LYS A 585 7.66 14.28 -1.70
CA LYS A 585 8.91 14.77 -1.10
C LYS A 585 9.42 13.91 0.05
N VAL A 586 10.67 14.16 0.44
CA VAL A 586 11.28 13.70 1.68
C VAL A 586 11.51 14.92 2.55
N SER A 587 11.03 14.84 3.79
CA SER A 587 11.15 15.89 4.81
C SER A 587 11.97 15.40 5.99
N VAL A 588 12.52 16.35 6.75
CA VAL A 588 13.21 16.11 8.01
C VAL A 588 12.51 16.84 9.15
N ILE A 589 12.24 16.13 10.24
CA ILE A 589 11.74 16.65 11.51
C ILE A 589 12.92 16.68 12.48
N PRO A 590 13.38 17.87 12.92
CA PRO A 590 14.43 17.95 13.92
C PRO A 590 13.95 17.48 15.29
N PHE A 591 14.76 16.64 15.94
CA PHE A 591 14.58 16.12 17.29
C PHE A 591 15.73 16.56 18.19
N THR A 592 15.45 16.57 19.49
CA THR A 592 16.47 16.80 20.53
C THR A 592 16.27 15.85 21.69
N LYS A 593 17.33 15.64 22.47
CA LYS A 593 17.25 14.92 23.73
C LYS A 593 16.99 15.91 24.86
N LEU A 594 15.82 15.80 25.47
CA LEU A 594 15.40 16.62 26.61
C LEU A 594 16.25 16.33 27.85
N SER A 595 16.19 17.21 28.84
CA SER A 595 16.91 17.07 30.12
C SER A 595 16.51 15.82 30.92
N ASN A 596 15.28 15.32 30.72
CA ASN A 596 14.78 14.07 31.30
C ASN A 596 15.26 12.81 30.54
N GLY A 597 16.04 12.99 29.46
CA GLY A 597 16.59 11.92 28.64
C GLY A 597 15.68 11.42 27.51
N GLN A 598 14.44 11.91 27.38
CA GLN A 598 13.54 11.57 26.26
C GLN A 598 13.94 12.30 24.98
N TYR A 599 13.64 11.70 23.82
CA TYR A 599 13.71 12.41 22.55
C TYR A 599 12.38 13.10 22.28
N ASP A 600 12.41 14.29 21.68
CA ASP A 600 11.21 15.06 21.38
C ASP A 600 11.49 15.98 20.18
N PRO A 601 10.50 16.30 19.32
CA PRO A 601 10.70 17.27 18.26
C PRO A 601 11.10 18.63 18.82
N VAL A 602 12.03 19.30 18.14
CA VAL A 602 12.51 20.64 18.54
C VAL A 602 11.37 21.66 18.52
N ALA A 603 10.44 21.52 17.57
CA ALA A 603 9.32 22.43 17.43
C ALA A 603 8.20 22.15 18.46
N PRO A 604 7.48 23.20 18.90
CA PRO A 604 6.30 23.02 19.75
C PRO A 604 5.15 22.36 18.96
N PRO A 605 4.19 21.72 19.65
CA PRO A 605 3.10 20.97 19.01
C PRO A 605 2.17 21.82 18.14
N ASP A 606 2.11 23.14 18.34
CA ASP A 606 1.31 24.08 17.55
C ASP A 606 2.09 24.72 16.38
N SER A 607 3.23 24.17 16.01
CA SER A 607 4.08 24.67 14.91
C SER A 607 3.65 24.16 13.54
N LYS A 608 3.55 25.07 12.56
CA LYS A 608 3.50 24.72 11.13
C LYS A 608 4.89 24.50 10.50
N ASN A 609 5.94 24.89 11.20
CA ASN A 609 7.31 24.88 10.71
C ASN A 609 8.15 23.82 11.45
N GLY A 610 7.51 22.72 11.88
CA GLY A 610 8.17 21.65 12.64
C GLY A 610 9.07 20.73 11.81
N TYR A 611 9.07 20.90 10.49
CA TYR A 611 9.81 20.08 9.54
C TYR A 611 10.26 20.92 8.34
N SER A 612 11.18 20.38 7.56
CA SER A 612 11.67 21.01 6.33
C SER A 612 11.94 19.99 5.23
N ASP A 613 11.75 20.39 3.98
CA ASP A 613 11.91 19.51 2.82
C ASP A 613 13.40 19.37 2.45
N ILE A 614 13.85 18.17 2.07
CA ILE A 614 15.23 17.91 1.62
C ILE A 614 15.32 17.46 0.16
N PHE A 615 14.26 16.85 -0.37
CA PHE A 615 14.17 16.35 -1.74
C PHE A 615 12.70 16.34 -2.17
N TRP A 616 12.33 17.05 -3.24
CA TRP A 616 10.92 17.19 -3.67
C TRP A 616 10.78 17.33 -5.18
N SER A 617 9.60 16.99 -5.70
CA SER A 617 9.27 17.14 -7.13
C SER A 617 9.19 18.62 -7.52
N THR A 618 9.62 18.95 -8.74
CA THR A 618 9.39 20.30 -9.28
C THR A 618 7.89 20.55 -9.47
N ASN A 619 7.41 21.76 -9.14
CA ASN A 619 6.00 22.15 -9.32
C ASN A 619 5.00 21.26 -8.56
N VAL A 620 5.27 20.99 -7.28
CA VAL A 620 4.44 20.11 -6.42
C VAL A 620 2.94 20.37 -6.53
N GLY A 621 2.51 21.63 -6.65
CA GLY A 621 1.09 21.99 -6.74
C GLY A 621 0.34 21.40 -7.94
N SER A 622 1.05 20.93 -8.97
CA SER A 622 0.50 20.28 -10.17
C SER A 622 0.75 18.77 -10.21
N CYS A 623 1.36 18.21 -9.16
CA CYS A 623 1.61 16.78 -9.09
C CYS A 623 0.32 15.97 -8.95
N THR A 624 0.30 14.82 -9.62
CA THR A 624 -0.67 13.74 -9.41
C THR A 624 0.08 12.46 -9.06
N GLY A 625 -0.66 11.39 -8.77
CA GLY A 625 -0.08 10.07 -8.58
C GLY A 625 0.76 9.55 -9.76
N ALA A 626 0.64 10.16 -10.94
CA ALA A 626 1.32 9.75 -12.17
C ALA A 626 2.41 10.73 -12.65
N THR A 627 2.32 12.01 -12.30
CA THR A 627 3.18 13.06 -12.90
C THR A 627 4.41 13.44 -12.09
N CYS A 628 4.57 12.87 -10.89
CA CYS A 628 5.67 13.16 -9.97
C CYS A 628 6.17 11.90 -9.27
N PHE A 629 7.44 11.88 -8.84
CA PHE A 629 7.94 10.75 -8.04
C PHE A 629 7.20 10.72 -6.70
N ARG A 630 6.94 9.52 -6.17
CA ARG A 630 6.14 9.30 -4.97
C ARG A 630 6.96 8.56 -3.91
N PRO A 631 7.69 9.28 -3.03
CA PRO A 631 8.60 8.67 -2.07
C PRO A 631 7.89 7.67 -1.16
N SER A 632 8.43 6.46 -1.05
CA SER A 632 7.86 5.34 -0.31
C SER A 632 8.77 4.82 0.80
N GLY A 633 9.42 3.67 0.65
CA GLY A 633 10.37 3.18 1.65
C GLY A 633 11.58 4.10 1.76
N ILE A 634 12.10 4.24 2.97
CA ILE A 634 13.28 5.02 3.29
C ILE A 634 14.18 4.26 4.28
N THR A 635 15.48 4.24 4.03
CA THR A 635 16.44 3.60 4.94
C THR A 635 17.84 4.17 4.78
N TRP A 636 18.65 4.13 5.84
CA TRP A 636 20.06 4.48 5.77
C TRP A 636 20.89 3.28 5.32
N ASP A 637 22.00 3.55 4.63
CA ASP A 637 23.07 2.58 4.54
C ASP A 637 23.69 2.30 5.92
N ARG A 638 24.49 1.23 6.02
CA ARG A 638 25.09 0.82 7.31
C ARG A 638 25.94 1.90 7.97
N GLU A 639 26.47 2.81 7.16
CA GLU A 639 27.38 3.87 7.56
C GLU A 639 26.65 5.16 7.95
N PHE A 640 25.31 5.22 7.76
CA PHE A 640 24.50 6.43 7.93
C PHE A 640 25.01 7.61 7.11
N SER A 641 25.56 7.31 5.93
CA SER A 641 26.14 8.29 5.00
C SER A 641 25.27 8.52 3.76
N ARG A 642 24.43 7.53 3.42
CA ARG A 642 23.57 7.53 2.23
C ARG A 642 22.17 7.11 2.63
N LEU A 643 21.18 7.92 2.26
CA LEU A 643 19.77 7.67 2.51
C LEU A 643 19.11 7.13 1.24
N PHE A 644 18.72 5.87 1.27
CA PHE A 644 18.01 5.24 0.15
C PHE A 644 16.52 5.53 0.25
N VAL A 645 15.91 5.90 -0.87
CA VAL A 645 14.49 6.24 -0.97
C VAL A 645 13.91 5.54 -2.20
N ALA A 646 12.83 4.78 -2.02
CA ALA A 646 12.07 4.22 -3.12
C ALA A 646 10.99 5.22 -3.60
N SER A 647 10.55 5.08 -4.85
CA SER A 647 9.38 5.76 -5.39
C SER A 647 8.52 4.78 -6.16
N ASP A 648 7.30 4.52 -5.66
CA ASP A 648 6.40 3.49 -6.19
C ASP A 648 5.55 3.96 -7.39
N ASN A 649 5.80 5.16 -7.92
CA ASN A 649 5.09 5.65 -9.10
C ASN A 649 5.24 4.65 -10.26
N THR A 650 4.10 4.21 -10.80
CA THR A 650 4.03 3.13 -11.80
C THR A 650 4.57 3.48 -13.17
N GLN A 651 4.84 4.75 -13.46
CA GLN A 651 5.46 5.17 -14.71
C GLN A 651 6.90 4.65 -14.85
N GLU A 652 7.61 4.41 -13.74
CA GLU A 652 8.93 3.80 -13.80
C GLU A 652 9.29 2.97 -12.56
N GLY A 653 8.85 3.33 -11.35
CA GLY A 653 9.29 2.69 -10.11
C GLY A 653 10.79 2.87 -9.89
N GLU A 654 11.17 3.87 -9.09
CA GLU A 654 12.55 4.35 -9.00
C GLU A 654 13.18 4.09 -7.63
N LEU A 655 14.51 3.96 -7.60
CA LEU A 655 15.32 3.98 -6.38
C LEU A 655 16.27 5.17 -6.43
N PHE A 656 16.32 5.93 -5.34
CA PHE A 656 17.15 7.10 -5.18
C PHE A 656 18.14 6.93 -4.01
N MET A 657 19.26 7.62 -4.11
CA MET A 657 20.22 7.86 -3.04
C MET A 657 20.26 9.36 -2.76
N LEU A 658 19.97 9.75 -1.52
CA LEU A 658 20.15 11.11 -1.03
C LEU A 658 21.40 11.17 -0.16
N VAL A 659 22.23 12.19 -0.37
CA VAL A 659 23.45 12.43 0.38
C VAL A 659 23.53 13.88 0.81
N LYS A 660 24.11 14.09 1.99
CA LYS A 660 24.47 15.42 2.47
C LYS A 660 25.83 15.79 1.87
N SER A 661 25.88 16.88 1.10
CA SER A 661 27.05 17.37 0.35
C SER A 661 27.77 18.50 1.07
#